data_AF-A0A1S8WTD4-F1
#
_entry.id   AF-A0A1S8WTD4-F1
#
_cell.length_a   1.000
_cell.length_b   1.000
_cell.length_c   1.000
_cell.angle_alpha   90.00
_cell.angle_beta   90.00
_cell.angle_gamma   90.00
#
_symmetry.space_group_name_H-M   'P 1'
#
loop_
_entity.id
_entity.type
_entity.pdbx_description
1 polymer ?
#
loop_
_entity_poly.entity_id
_entity_poly.type
_entity_poly.pdbx_seq_one_letter_code
_entity_poly.pdbx_strand_id
1 'polypeptide(L)'
;FTPRISFSKTTKDLQDLFVDPKVHTLLRLITYNNANVVHLPWVKKFQKDEIRLLSDQELQTVKQFSVAFTNQRLQMPPVLASRDENDTVAPVISKDEKLQGLLPSNYKLVFTDISAGETPRRRLIVVREPDGTLRHASASERDRINSIYFLLPGRRVRVPLMFYGQHLQDMLNRGQYLYILDRACNQFEPDDPEYIRICHSVYNHINANSWAPIHSTTETDPTSTKNPLRLLRHTRHYGPLALYLIAYLGSPGGLVYEALQCQHYARLGWLLRLVLLLRPASPFALALKECSLPPPPPAEMDVGTYLADQSKLPLTSTDIQNILSYVQLFVDREPLADSHKRLLMQHVEACREGLAANCQEEALGEQPFLAEPNSGMFLREFVFYVSTGYSFVRKYLAGHNWYTRITPKLILGALPLRSFWDELERTENVTHIVSMLEPFEVKSFVVGSEEAESRGLKHLSLPVRDFVGVPTVEQVEAGITFIDSCTDPNGTVYVHCKAGRTRSAFLLACYLMRRDRISAEHAVKLIKQKRPHIKFTTAQWSSLQDFSQMDSSQQEKPPSYLCKPLFSEMSLTANNTSTDGPTGNGDFDVINVDHEDPKEADDLSPSVRLRSTEGHVSSRSTTLKKSSRPSSGDGFTSRQQPPHDSTLPSPRYLNLRVSLSIAFFFRIALLLFSVWQDTTRWPDGQLRFTDVDYDVFTDAARALVSGEDIYNARPTYRYSPLIAALIAPGHWPFRNRLVRQSPSVSPKTLFDPSLNTQRTPMHTSTHGLTSVEDALSRLWGKLIFIIADLMCAWLQYNIIIIQAMFSLAIPNSVCMFSLTRHNYTYLFEPIHFSLIQPETVHESSENISFPSVKLSQLAVLLVSFGWLFNPVTAVVSVRGNAEAVLGVCILACLALILRRRLFLAGLFFGICIHLKLYPVIYSPAIYLWLSQWSCKPSGSTYSRLRLLIPSRAHFAFALGTLLSLGLLTTIGYVYFGGMVFLHQAYLYHFTRVDMKHNFAPHFYPFYLLSGLQWKMLDMKTVTGLLNYGTTREILFRQLSALMGMHEPTVQDSLTTWIITQCALNADVVKRVFNAIATLQSLVLIPGLSFKLFGQLGLCWFAVTYAFVTFNKVCTSQYFLWSLVLLPIALAQVKLPSNRLVIPTVVEMLLMWLAPQALWLASAYTLEMRTPTSQLMARWVWILVWCSSLVFLLFNIILLRRLIKWRKPRATLIPADIVGESDSHELTDKKTL
;
A
#
# COMPACT_ATOMS: atom_id res chain seq x y z
N PHE A 1 15.99 54.45 39.26
CA PHE A 1 15.78 55.23 38.03
C PHE A 1 14.44 54.86 37.41
N THR A 2 13.50 55.80 37.43
CA THR A 2 12.16 55.70 36.83
C THR A 2 12.06 56.55 35.58
N PRO A 3 11.38 56.05 34.54
CA PRO A 3 10.43 56.87 33.80
C PRO A 3 9.01 56.32 34.01
N ARG A 4 8.08 57.24 34.31
CA ARG A 4 6.63 57.01 34.29
C ARG A 4 6.21 56.84 32.83
N ILE A 5 5.99 55.60 32.37
CA ILE A 5 5.22 55.34 31.16
C ILE A 5 3.78 55.08 31.61
N SER A 6 2.92 56.08 31.44
CA SER A 6 1.47 55.85 31.49
C SER A 6 1.11 55.05 30.24
N PHE A 7 0.86 53.75 30.40
CA PHE A 7 0.49 52.88 29.28
C PHE A 7 -0.84 53.35 28.67
N SER A 8 -0.78 53.94 27.48
CA SER A 8 -1.94 53.98 26.60
C SER A 8 -2.11 52.57 26.02
N LYS A 9 -3.33 52.13 25.70
CA LYS A 9 -3.56 50.81 25.10
C LYS A 9 -3.31 50.84 23.59
N THR A 10 -2.14 51.32 23.13
CA THR A 10 -1.83 51.41 21.70
C THR A 10 -0.91 50.28 21.24
N THR A 11 -1.03 49.89 19.97
CA THR A 11 -0.13 48.92 19.34
C THR A 11 1.31 49.42 19.23
N LYS A 12 1.49 50.75 19.25
CA LYS A 12 2.80 51.41 19.23
C LYS A 12 3.59 51.12 20.50
N ASP A 13 2.91 51.08 21.64
CA ASP A 13 3.50 50.73 22.92
C ASP A 13 4.01 49.27 22.94
N LEU A 14 3.37 48.35 22.20
CA LEU A 14 3.84 46.96 22.11
C LEU A 14 5.12 46.81 21.26
N GLN A 15 5.24 47.58 20.18
CA GLN A 15 6.43 47.59 19.35
C GLN A 15 7.65 48.05 20.15
N ASP A 16 7.53 49.16 20.88
CA ASP A 16 8.62 49.73 21.67
C ASP A 16 9.09 48.75 22.76
N LEU A 17 8.14 48.06 23.42
CA LEU A 17 8.44 47.02 24.41
C LEU A 17 9.12 45.78 23.79
N PHE A 18 8.74 45.39 22.57
CA PHE A 18 9.34 44.23 21.91
C PHE A 18 10.79 44.45 21.48
N VAL A 19 11.14 45.71 21.17
CA VAL A 19 12.49 46.13 20.76
C VAL A 19 13.44 46.25 21.95
N ASP A 20 12.93 46.46 23.18
CA ASP A 20 13.77 46.51 24.38
C ASP A 20 14.56 45.19 24.54
N PRO A 21 15.91 45.22 24.56
CA PRO A 21 16.73 44.02 24.64
C PRO A 21 16.48 43.19 25.90
N LYS A 22 16.11 43.81 27.03
CA LYS A 22 15.80 43.10 28.28
C LYS A 22 14.50 42.32 28.17
N VAL A 23 13.47 42.94 27.62
CA VAL A 23 12.16 42.30 27.37
C VAL A 23 12.33 41.20 26.33
N HIS A 24 13.01 41.48 25.22
CA HIS A 24 13.24 40.52 24.15
C HIS A 24 14.01 39.27 24.64
N THR A 25 15.00 39.47 25.51
CA THR A 25 15.75 38.37 26.13
C THR A 25 14.86 37.50 27.01
N LEU A 26 14.03 38.12 27.87
CA LEU A 26 13.08 37.38 28.70
C LEU A 26 12.03 36.64 27.87
N LEU A 27 11.54 37.24 26.79
CA LEU A 27 10.61 36.60 25.86
C LEU A 27 11.22 35.33 25.21
N ARG A 28 12.52 35.37 24.90
CA ARG A 28 13.25 34.18 24.43
C ARG A 28 13.39 33.12 25.52
N LEU A 29 13.69 33.52 26.76
CA LEU A 29 13.85 32.59 27.89
C LEU A 29 12.55 31.89 28.30
N ILE A 30 11.41 32.59 28.23
CA ILE A 30 10.11 31.97 28.53
C ILE A 30 9.58 31.08 27.39
N THR A 31 10.14 31.21 26.17
CA THR A 31 9.78 30.37 25.02
C THR A 31 10.56 29.07 25.12
N TYR A 32 9.85 27.97 25.38
CA TYR A 32 10.50 26.71 25.72
C TYR A 32 11.14 26.06 24.49
N ASN A 33 12.45 25.87 24.52
CA ASN A 33 13.19 25.26 23.44
C ASN A 33 13.18 23.72 23.55
N ASN A 34 12.49 23.03 22.63
CA ASN A 34 12.61 21.58 22.46
C ASN A 34 12.89 21.27 20.98
N ALA A 35 14.14 20.92 20.65
CA ALA A 35 14.59 20.67 19.28
C ALA A 35 13.77 19.57 18.59
N ASN A 36 13.35 18.53 19.33
CA ASN A 36 12.54 17.45 18.78
C ASN A 36 11.17 17.96 18.33
N VAL A 37 10.58 18.89 19.06
CA VAL A 37 9.27 19.47 18.72
C VAL A 37 9.39 20.51 17.60
N VAL A 38 10.40 21.37 17.65
CA VAL A 38 10.63 22.46 16.68
C VAL A 38 11.02 21.93 15.28
N HIS A 39 11.70 20.78 15.23
CA HIS A 39 12.13 20.18 13.97
C HIS A 39 11.17 19.15 13.38
N LEU A 40 10.08 18.81 14.08
CA LEU A 40 9.05 17.91 13.56
C LEU A 40 8.49 18.46 12.22
N PRO A 41 8.57 17.69 11.13
CA PRO A 41 8.01 18.11 9.86
C PRO A 41 6.47 18.06 9.91
N TRP A 42 5.82 19.17 9.52
CA TRP A 42 4.34 19.25 9.44
C TRP A 42 3.76 18.27 8.40
N VAL A 43 4.54 17.92 7.38
CA VAL A 43 4.27 16.83 6.43
C VAL A 43 5.57 16.05 6.25
N LYS A 44 5.57 14.75 6.60
CA LYS A 44 6.69 13.86 6.29
C LYS A 44 6.79 13.70 4.77
N LYS A 45 7.61 14.52 4.12
CA LYS A 45 8.13 14.12 2.80
C LYS A 45 8.93 12.85 3.03
N PHE A 46 8.66 11.81 2.26
CA PHE A 46 9.42 10.57 2.27
C PHE A 46 10.82 10.84 1.69
N GLN A 47 11.66 11.54 2.44
CA GLN A 47 13.08 11.63 2.22
C GLN A 47 13.73 10.55 3.09
N LYS A 48 14.72 9.88 2.52
CA LYS A 48 15.41 8.77 3.16
C LYS A 48 16.27 9.33 4.31
N ASP A 49 16.05 8.86 5.54
CA ASP A 49 16.90 9.23 6.67
C ASP A 49 18.37 8.85 6.38
N GLU A 50 19.26 9.84 6.44
CA GLU A 50 20.69 9.67 6.25
C GLU A 50 21.33 9.42 7.61
N ILE A 51 21.71 8.17 7.87
CA ILE A 51 22.38 7.78 9.11
C ILE A 51 23.88 7.97 8.92
N ARG A 52 24.50 8.79 9.77
CA ARG A 52 25.95 9.04 9.80
C ARG A 52 26.53 8.56 11.12
N LEU A 53 27.69 7.91 11.07
CA LEU A 53 28.50 7.63 12.25
C LEU A 53 29.34 8.88 12.52
N LEU A 54 29.28 9.38 13.75
CA LEU A 54 29.97 10.60 14.17
C LEU A 54 30.89 10.25 15.34
N SER A 55 32.08 10.81 15.37
CA SER A 55 32.89 10.90 16.59
C SER A 55 32.20 11.78 17.64
N ASP A 56 32.61 11.68 18.90
CA ASP A 56 32.03 12.51 19.97
C ASP A 56 32.19 14.01 19.70
N GLN A 57 33.32 14.42 19.10
CA GLN A 57 33.58 15.80 18.70
C GLN A 57 32.67 16.26 17.56
N GLU A 58 32.47 15.42 16.54
CA GLU A 58 31.54 15.72 15.44
C GLU A 58 30.09 15.75 15.94
N LEU A 59 29.72 14.83 16.84
CA LEU A 59 28.40 14.80 17.46
C LEU A 59 28.16 16.08 18.28
N GLN A 60 29.15 16.54 19.04
CA GLN A 60 29.07 17.79 19.78
C GLN A 60 28.92 19.00 18.84
N THR A 61 29.63 19.01 17.72
CA THR A 61 29.52 20.02 16.68
C THR A 61 28.11 20.02 16.06
N VAL A 62 27.57 18.84 15.72
CA VAL A 62 26.20 18.70 15.18
C VAL A 62 25.15 19.15 16.20
N LYS A 63 25.33 18.86 17.49
CA LYS A 63 24.45 19.36 18.55
C LYS A 63 24.48 20.90 18.62
N GLN A 64 25.66 21.53 18.55
CA GLN A 64 25.78 22.98 18.52
C GLN A 64 25.09 23.59 17.29
N PHE A 65 25.28 23.00 16.10
CA PHE A 65 24.57 23.41 14.89
C PHE A 65 23.05 23.24 15.02
N SER A 66 22.59 22.14 15.62
CA SER A 66 21.16 21.92 15.86
C SER A 66 20.58 22.99 16.77
N VAL A 67 21.28 23.38 17.84
CA VAL A 67 20.84 24.47 18.74
C VAL A 67 20.77 25.81 17.99
N ALA A 68 21.80 26.14 17.21
CA ALA A 68 21.80 27.36 16.40
C ALA A 68 20.64 27.40 15.39
N PHE A 69 20.38 26.28 14.71
CA PHE A 69 19.28 26.14 13.76
C PHE A 69 17.91 26.17 14.45
N THR A 70 17.79 25.61 15.65
CA THR A 70 16.57 25.69 16.47
C THR A 70 16.28 27.14 16.84
N ASN A 71 17.30 27.87 17.30
CA ASN A 71 17.19 29.30 17.62
C ASN A 71 16.80 30.14 16.40
N GLN A 72 17.34 29.81 15.22
CA GLN A 72 16.94 30.45 13.96
C GLN A 72 15.45 30.20 13.65
N ARG A 73 14.94 28.99 13.86
CA ARG A 73 13.51 28.67 13.66
C ARG A 73 12.58 29.32 14.69
N LEU A 74 13.06 29.49 15.92
CA LEU A 74 12.33 30.14 17.00
C LEU A 74 12.43 31.67 16.97
N GLN A 75 13.06 32.25 15.95
CA GLN A 75 13.09 33.69 15.75
C GLN A 75 11.65 34.24 15.69
N MET A 76 11.30 35.04 16.70
CA MET A 76 9.96 35.60 16.87
C MET A 76 9.67 36.58 15.73
N PRO A 77 8.44 36.57 15.16
CA PRO A 77 8.04 37.59 14.20
C PRO A 77 8.05 38.96 14.90
N PRO A 78 8.53 40.02 14.22
CA PRO A 78 8.58 41.34 14.81
C PRO A 78 7.16 41.84 15.11
N VAL A 79 6.97 42.40 16.30
CA VAL A 79 5.72 43.08 16.68
C VAL A 79 5.85 44.53 16.26
N LEU A 80 5.07 44.93 15.25
CA LEU A 80 5.06 46.30 14.72
C LEU A 80 3.71 46.97 15.00
N ALA A 81 3.71 48.30 15.09
CA ALA A 81 2.50 49.09 15.09
C ALA A 81 1.78 48.95 13.73
N SER A 82 0.45 49.03 13.76
CA SER A 82 -0.34 49.13 12.53
C SER A 82 0.07 50.38 11.77
N ARG A 83 0.23 50.27 10.45
CA ARG A 83 0.30 51.44 9.56
C ARG A 83 -0.99 52.26 9.66
N ASP A 84 -0.87 53.59 9.62
CA ASP A 84 -2.00 54.51 9.76
C ASP A 84 -2.95 54.42 8.54
N GLU A 85 -4.26 54.38 8.78
CA GLU A 85 -5.25 54.36 7.69
C GLU A 85 -5.24 55.65 6.87
N ASN A 86 -4.77 56.78 7.42
CA ASN A 86 -4.66 58.05 6.70
C ASN A 86 -3.53 58.08 5.65
N ASP A 87 -2.61 57.12 5.66
CA ASP A 87 -1.63 56.87 4.58
C ASP A 87 -2.27 56.21 3.34
N THR A 88 -3.58 55.94 3.36
CA THR A 88 -4.35 55.48 2.19
C THR A 88 -4.52 56.55 1.12
N VAL A 89 -4.42 57.84 1.47
CA VAL A 89 -4.36 58.93 0.50
C VAL A 89 -2.93 59.05 0.00
N ALA A 90 -2.56 58.11 -0.87
CA ALA A 90 -1.24 58.08 -1.45
C ALA A 90 -0.94 59.43 -2.16
N PRO A 91 0.25 60.02 -1.96
CA PRO A 91 0.54 61.36 -2.42
C PRO A 91 0.31 61.49 -3.93
N VAL A 92 -0.43 62.53 -4.31
CA VAL A 92 -0.71 62.87 -5.70
C VAL A 92 0.53 63.50 -6.31
N ILE A 93 0.97 62.94 -7.44
CA ILE A 93 2.13 63.40 -8.20
C ILE A 93 1.70 64.48 -9.20
N SER A 94 0.61 64.23 -9.94
CA SER A 94 0.05 65.17 -10.92
C SER A 94 -1.45 64.93 -11.12
N LYS A 95 -2.17 65.92 -11.64
CA LYS A 95 -3.58 65.78 -12.03
C LYS A 95 -3.81 66.43 -13.39
N ASP A 96 -4.17 65.60 -14.37
CA ASP A 96 -4.33 66.02 -15.76
C ASP A 96 -5.81 65.88 -16.19
N GLU A 97 -6.60 66.93 -15.99
CA GLU A 97 -8.07 66.88 -16.23
C GLU A 97 -8.44 66.58 -17.69
N LYS A 98 -7.55 66.89 -18.65
CA LYS A 98 -7.73 66.55 -20.07
C LYS A 98 -7.79 65.05 -20.35
N LEU A 99 -7.34 64.21 -19.43
CA LEU A 99 -7.39 62.75 -19.55
C LEU A 99 -8.70 62.13 -19.03
N GLN A 100 -9.56 62.94 -18.41
CA GLN A 100 -10.83 62.48 -17.86
C GLN A 100 -11.75 61.95 -18.97
N GLY A 101 -12.28 60.75 -18.78
CA GLY A 101 -13.18 60.08 -19.74
C GLY A 101 -12.50 59.22 -20.82
N LEU A 102 -11.16 59.21 -20.91
CA LEU A 102 -10.43 58.25 -21.76
C LEU A 102 -10.48 56.83 -21.19
N LEU A 103 -10.42 56.70 -19.86
CA LEU A 103 -10.55 55.43 -19.15
C LEU A 103 -11.97 55.29 -18.59
N PRO A 104 -12.60 54.11 -18.67
CA PRO A 104 -13.87 53.89 -18.01
C PRO A 104 -13.72 54.01 -16.49
N SER A 105 -14.74 54.52 -15.79
CA SER A 105 -14.69 54.87 -14.36
C SER A 105 -14.39 53.70 -13.41
N ASN A 106 -14.53 52.47 -13.88
CA ASN A 106 -14.23 51.24 -13.13
C ASN A 106 -12.80 50.71 -13.34
N TYR A 107 -11.95 51.38 -14.12
CA TYR A 107 -10.57 50.98 -14.38
C TYR A 107 -9.56 52.02 -13.91
N LYS A 108 -8.40 51.53 -13.48
CA LYS A 108 -7.21 52.30 -13.17
C LYS A 108 -5.99 51.64 -13.78
N LEU A 109 -5.01 52.44 -14.19
CA LEU A 109 -3.73 51.93 -14.69
C LEU A 109 -2.71 51.94 -13.56
N VAL A 110 -1.96 50.86 -13.40
CA VAL A 110 -0.92 50.76 -12.37
C VAL A 110 0.42 50.54 -13.05
N PHE A 111 1.35 51.47 -12.85
CA PHE A 111 2.71 51.39 -13.36
C PHE A 111 3.65 50.98 -12.22
N THR A 112 4.46 49.97 -12.46
CA THR A 112 5.33 49.36 -11.44
C THR A 112 6.74 49.30 -11.96
N ASP A 113 7.68 49.87 -11.21
CA ASP A 113 9.10 49.68 -11.47
C ASP A 113 9.51 48.26 -11.11
N ILE A 114 10.01 47.50 -12.09
CA ILE A 114 10.43 46.10 -11.93
C ILE A 114 11.96 45.93 -11.80
N SER A 115 12.70 47.02 -11.60
CA SER A 115 14.16 47.00 -11.47
C SER A 115 14.66 46.02 -10.41
N ALA A 116 15.72 45.27 -10.74
CA ALA A 116 16.38 44.33 -9.85
C ALA A 116 17.35 45.09 -8.93
N GLY A 117 17.11 45.04 -7.61
CA GLY A 117 17.93 45.74 -6.60
C GLY A 117 17.12 46.58 -5.61
N GLU A 118 15.89 46.97 -5.97
CA GLU A 118 15.02 47.74 -5.09
C GLU A 118 14.23 46.86 -4.12
N THR A 119 14.18 47.29 -2.86
CA THR A 119 13.37 46.61 -1.82
C THR A 119 11.87 46.80 -2.11
N PRO A 120 11.01 45.81 -1.76
CA PRO A 120 9.56 45.92 -1.99
C PRO A 120 8.90 47.18 -1.38
N ARG A 121 9.48 47.72 -0.29
CA ARG A 121 9.02 48.95 0.38
C ARG A 121 9.47 50.24 -0.29
N ARG A 122 10.60 50.25 -1.01
CA ARG A 122 11.14 51.45 -1.69
C ARG A 122 10.76 51.53 -3.16
N ARG A 123 10.27 50.43 -3.74
CA ARG A 123 9.84 50.32 -5.14
C ARG A 123 8.80 51.38 -5.52
N LEU A 124 9.04 52.04 -6.65
CA LEU A 124 8.13 53.01 -7.23
C LEU A 124 6.93 52.30 -7.86
N ILE A 125 5.74 52.58 -7.33
CA ILE A 125 4.47 52.11 -7.86
C ILE A 125 3.52 53.31 -7.91
N VAL A 126 3.02 53.61 -9.10
CA VAL A 126 2.13 54.75 -9.35
C VAL A 126 0.85 54.29 -10.02
N VAL A 127 -0.26 54.94 -9.68
CA VAL A 127 -1.61 54.62 -10.12
C VAL A 127 -2.18 55.83 -10.84
N ARG A 128 -2.64 55.63 -12.07
CA ARG A 128 -3.41 56.61 -12.83
C ARG A 128 -4.89 56.28 -12.71
N GLU A 129 -5.62 57.20 -12.09
CA GLU A 129 -7.07 57.15 -11.91
C GLU A 129 -7.81 57.66 -13.16
N PRO A 130 -9.09 57.29 -13.35
CA PRO A 130 -9.88 57.68 -14.52
C PRO A 130 -10.24 59.18 -14.58
N ASP A 131 -10.07 59.90 -13.48
CA ASP A 131 -10.22 61.36 -13.38
C ASP A 131 -8.97 62.13 -13.85
N GLY A 132 -7.92 61.43 -14.29
CA GLY A 132 -6.65 62.01 -14.72
C GLY A 132 -5.62 62.18 -13.60
N THR A 133 -5.93 61.80 -12.36
CA THR A 133 -5.01 61.91 -11.22
C THR A 133 -3.94 60.81 -11.27
N LEU A 134 -2.65 61.20 -11.19
CA LEU A 134 -1.52 60.30 -10.96
C LEU A 134 -1.11 60.39 -9.49
N ARG A 135 -1.15 59.26 -8.80
CA ARG A 135 -0.75 59.16 -7.39
C ARG A 135 0.17 57.99 -7.17
N HIS A 136 0.84 57.95 -6.02
CA HIS A 136 1.48 56.72 -5.57
C HIS A 136 0.44 55.62 -5.30
N ALA A 137 0.85 54.36 -5.31
CA ALA A 137 0.00 53.26 -4.86
C ALA A 137 -0.18 53.31 -3.34
N SER A 138 -1.40 53.04 -2.87
CA SER A 138 -1.65 52.81 -1.45
C SER A 138 -0.90 51.56 -0.96
N ALA A 139 -0.73 51.42 0.35
CA ALA A 139 0.02 50.30 0.92
C ALA A 139 -0.57 48.93 0.53
N SER A 140 -1.90 48.78 0.55
CA SER A 140 -2.59 47.55 0.12
C SER A 140 -2.45 47.26 -1.38
N GLU A 141 -2.49 48.31 -2.22
CA GLU A 141 -2.23 48.18 -3.66
C GLU A 141 -0.78 47.77 -3.91
N ARG A 142 0.18 48.39 -3.22
CA ARG A 142 1.59 48.06 -3.29
C ARG A 142 1.84 46.59 -2.93
N ASP A 143 1.29 46.11 -1.82
CA ASP A 143 1.46 44.72 -1.40
C ASP A 143 0.87 43.74 -2.42
N ARG A 144 -0.30 44.06 -2.98
CA ARG A 144 -0.96 43.25 -4.02
C ARG A 144 -0.16 43.23 -5.32
N ILE A 145 0.35 44.37 -5.76
CA ILE A 145 1.12 44.53 -7.01
C ILE A 145 2.49 43.87 -6.88
N ASN A 146 3.17 44.07 -5.75
CA ASN A 146 4.40 43.34 -5.41
C ASN A 146 4.16 41.83 -5.44
N SER A 147 3.02 41.34 -4.93
CA SER A 147 2.67 39.92 -4.98
C SER A 147 2.38 39.39 -6.38
N ILE A 148 2.10 40.26 -7.36
CA ILE A 148 1.89 39.86 -8.76
C ILE A 148 3.23 39.75 -9.50
N TYR A 149 4.12 40.74 -9.34
CA TYR A 149 5.41 40.78 -10.05
C TYR A 149 6.54 40.01 -9.32
N PHE A 150 6.50 39.97 -7.99
CA PHE A 150 7.51 39.35 -7.11
C PHE A 150 6.84 38.32 -6.20
N LEU A 151 6.51 37.18 -6.79
CA LEU A 151 5.82 36.09 -6.10
C LEU A 151 6.67 35.52 -4.96
N LEU A 152 6.22 35.71 -3.73
CA LEU A 152 6.78 35.03 -2.55
C LEU A 152 6.12 33.65 -2.38
N PRO A 153 6.90 32.58 -2.16
CA PRO A 153 6.36 31.24 -1.94
C PRO A 153 5.35 31.23 -0.78
N GLY A 154 4.13 30.77 -1.06
CA GLY A 154 3.09 30.60 -0.04
C GLY A 154 2.15 31.80 0.17
N ARG A 155 2.50 32.99 -0.32
CA ARG A 155 1.63 34.20 -0.34
C ARG A 155 0.68 34.13 -1.54
N ARG A 156 -0.60 34.49 -1.35
CA ARG A 156 -1.61 34.53 -2.42
C ARG A 156 -1.99 35.97 -2.77
N VAL A 157 -2.26 36.23 -4.05
CA VAL A 157 -2.70 37.56 -4.53
C VAL A 157 -4.08 37.93 -3.96
N ARG A 158 -4.97 36.95 -3.84
CA ARG A 158 -6.26 37.10 -3.15
C ARG A 158 -6.13 36.53 -1.74
N VAL A 159 -6.54 37.33 -0.75
CA VAL A 159 -6.54 36.92 0.65
C VAL A 159 -7.47 35.70 0.82
N PRO A 160 -7.00 34.61 1.45
CA PRO A 160 -7.84 33.44 1.73
C PRO A 160 -9.05 33.73 2.62
N LEU A 161 -10.19 33.11 2.34
CA LEU A 161 -11.43 33.24 3.12
C LEU A 161 -11.29 32.77 4.59
N MET A 162 -10.29 31.95 4.89
CA MET A 162 -10.03 31.44 6.23
C MET A 162 -9.78 32.55 7.29
N PHE A 163 -9.38 33.74 6.86
CA PHE A 163 -9.10 34.86 7.78
C PHE A 163 -10.34 35.70 8.14
N TYR A 164 -11.52 35.36 7.59
CA TYR A 164 -12.72 36.17 7.72
C TYR A 164 -13.93 35.37 8.23
N GLY A 165 -14.81 36.08 8.93
CA GLY A 165 -16.14 35.60 9.32
C GLY A 165 -16.12 34.28 10.10
N GLN A 166 -17.06 33.41 9.77
CA GLN A 166 -17.26 32.11 10.42
C GLN A 166 -16.07 31.16 10.23
N HIS A 167 -15.37 31.23 9.09
CA HIS A 167 -14.25 30.33 8.82
C HIS A 167 -13.09 30.49 9.80
N LEU A 168 -12.81 31.74 10.23
CA LEU A 168 -11.79 31.99 11.25
C LEU A 168 -12.23 31.40 12.59
N GLN A 169 -13.49 31.61 12.98
CA GLN A 169 -14.04 31.08 14.23
C GLN A 169 -14.06 29.55 14.27
N ASP A 170 -14.41 28.89 13.17
CA ASP A 170 -14.39 27.44 13.07
C ASP A 170 -12.98 26.87 13.28
N MET A 171 -11.94 27.53 12.76
CA MET A 171 -10.56 27.10 12.98
C MET A 171 -10.06 27.36 14.40
N LEU A 172 -10.50 28.46 15.02
CA LEU A 172 -10.22 28.77 16.43
C LEU A 172 -10.85 27.71 17.35
N ASN A 173 -12.11 27.34 17.11
CA ASN A 173 -12.82 26.29 17.83
C ASN A 173 -12.17 24.91 17.69
N ARG A 174 -11.52 24.65 16.54
CA ARG A 174 -10.73 23.42 16.29
C ARG A 174 -9.32 23.45 16.90
N GLY A 175 -8.93 24.56 17.54
CA GLY A 175 -7.60 24.71 18.15
C GLY A 175 -6.44 24.84 17.15
N GLN A 176 -6.71 25.23 15.90
CA GLN A 176 -5.69 25.30 14.84
C GLN A 176 -4.85 26.60 14.88
N TYR A 177 -4.47 27.06 16.08
CA TYR A 177 -3.83 28.37 16.29
C TYR A 177 -2.52 28.54 15.52
N LEU A 178 -1.62 27.54 15.61
CA LEU A 178 -0.32 27.58 14.94
C LEU A 178 -0.46 27.71 13.42
N TYR A 179 -1.42 26.99 12.84
CA TYR A 179 -1.70 27.05 11.41
C TYR A 179 -2.18 28.44 10.99
N ILE A 180 -3.09 29.06 11.76
CA ILE A 180 -3.59 30.42 11.47
C ILE A 180 -2.43 31.43 11.51
N LEU A 181 -1.63 31.40 12.58
CA LEU A 181 -0.52 32.34 12.79
C LEU A 181 0.57 32.20 11.71
N ASP A 182 0.97 30.96 11.37
CA ASP A 182 1.96 30.74 10.30
C ASP A 182 1.42 31.12 8.92
N ARG A 183 0.13 30.90 8.65
CA ARG A 183 -0.48 31.35 7.39
C ARG A 183 -0.60 32.87 7.35
N ALA A 184 -0.87 33.54 8.47
CA ALA A 184 -0.91 35.00 8.57
C ALA A 184 0.48 35.61 8.28
N CYS A 185 1.56 35.10 8.90
CA CYS A 185 2.93 35.58 8.64
C CYS A 185 3.37 35.41 7.18
N ASN A 186 2.87 34.38 6.48
CA ASN A 186 3.17 34.19 5.06
C ASN A 186 2.33 35.10 4.17
N GLN A 187 1.09 35.40 4.56
CA GLN A 187 0.13 36.12 3.72
C GLN A 187 0.28 37.64 3.81
N PHE A 188 0.55 38.20 4.98
CA PHE A 188 0.55 39.64 5.25
C PHE A 188 1.92 40.14 5.72
N GLU A 189 2.11 41.46 5.71
CA GLU A 189 3.26 42.10 6.37
C GLU A 189 2.99 42.30 7.87
N PRO A 190 4.01 42.36 8.75
CA PRO A 190 3.80 42.45 10.20
C PRO A 190 3.13 43.75 10.68
N ASP A 191 3.21 44.82 9.89
CA ASP A 191 2.58 46.13 10.11
C ASP A 191 1.21 46.27 9.41
N ASP A 192 0.75 45.22 8.72
CA ASP A 192 -0.57 45.19 8.07
C ASP A 192 -1.69 45.14 9.13
N PRO A 193 -2.73 46.01 9.04
CA PRO A 193 -3.85 45.99 9.96
C PRO A 193 -4.54 44.61 10.04
N GLU A 194 -4.64 43.89 8.92
CA GLU A 194 -5.25 42.56 8.88
C GLU A 194 -4.40 41.52 9.62
N TYR A 195 -3.07 41.60 9.53
CA TYR A 195 -2.16 40.73 10.28
C TYR A 195 -2.38 40.91 11.79
N ILE A 196 -2.37 42.16 12.25
CA ILE A 196 -2.55 42.51 13.66
C ILE A 196 -3.94 42.07 14.15
N ARG A 197 -4.99 42.32 13.36
CA ARG A 197 -6.37 41.89 13.66
C ARG A 197 -6.48 40.38 13.85
N ILE A 198 -5.88 39.60 12.94
CA ILE A 198 -5.90 38.13 13.00
C ILE A 198 -5.13 37.64 14.22
N CYS A 199 -3.91 38.14 14.45
CA CYS A 199 -3.10 37.76 15.60
C CYS A 199 -3.82 38.08 16.92
N HIS A 200 -4.37 39.28 17.08
CA HIS A 200 -5.12 39.65 18.28
C HIS A 200 -6.38 38.80 18.48
N SER A 201 -7.10 38.45 17.40
CA SER A 201 -8.26 37.56 17.47
C SER A 201 -7.87 36.17 17.99
N VAL A 202 -6.75 35.64 17.49
CA VAL A 202 -6.17 34.37 17.98
C VAL A 202 -5.77 34.48 19.44
N TYR A 203 -5.05 35.54 19.83
CA TYR A 203 -4.58 35.73 21.20
C TYR A 203 -5.70 35.91 22.22
N ASN A 204 -6.77 36.61 21.85
CA ASN A 204 -7.97 36.75 22.69
C ASN A 204 -8.67 35.41 22.90
N HIS A 205 -8.80 34.60 21.85
CA HIS A 205 -9.37 33.25 21.96
C HIS A 205 -8.50 32.33 22.82
N ILE A 206 -7.17 32.45 22.71
CA ILE A 206 -6.22 31.70 23.56
C ILE A 206 -6.36 32.13 25.03
N ASN A 207 -6.45 33.43 25.32
CA ASN A 207 -6.61 33.93 26.69
C ASN A 207 -7.89 33.35 27.34
N ALA A 208 -9.01 33.34 26.61
CA ALA A 208 -10.28 32.79 27.09
C ALA A 208 -10.20 31.29 27.44
N ASN A 209 -9.35 30.53 26.73
CA ASN A 209 -9.19 29.09 26.92
C ASN A 209 -7.92 28.70 27.69
N SER A 210 -7.18 29.68 28.23
CA SER A 210 -5.86 29.46 28.86
C SER A 210 -5.93 28.68 30.19
N TRP A 211 -7.11 28.65 30.82
CA TRP A 211 -7.37 27.96 32.10
C TRP A 211 -7.92 26.55 31.94
N ALA A 212 -7.93 26.00 30.71
CA ALA A 212 -8.41 24.64 30.47
C ALA A 212 -7.55 23.58 31.22
N PRO A 213 -8.16 22.58 31.87
CA PRO A 213 -7.43 21.57 32.65
C PRO A 213 -6.44 20.77 31.80
N ILE A 214 -5.21 20.62 32.29
CA ILE A 214 -4.18 19.78 31.66
C ILE A 214 -4.20 18.39 32.34
N HIS A 215 -4.73 17.38 31.64
CA HIS A 215 -4.98 16.03 32.20
C HIS A 215 -3.79 15.06 32.11
N SER A 216 -2.72 15.37 31.36
CA SER A 216 -1.51 14.53 31.29
C SER A 216 -0.26 15.31 31.67
N THR A 217 0.46 14.80 32.66
CA THR A 217 1.80 15.26 33.04
C THR A 217 2.87 14.80 32.05
N THR A 218 2.58 13.80 31.20
CA THR A 218 3.49 13.27 30.18
C THR A 218 3.20 13.80 28.77
N GLU A 219 4.28 14.06 28.02
CA GLU A 219 4.36 14.85 26.78
C GLU A 219 3.95 14.15 25.47
N THR A 220 3.20 13.04 25.51
CA THR A 220 3.23 12.10 24.38
C THR A 220 2.05 12.12 23.39
N ASP A 221 1.06 13.01 23.55
CA ASP A 221 -0.03 13.14 22.56
C ASP A 221 -0.19 14.59 22.05
N PRO A 222 0.34 14.93 20.86
CA PRO A 222 0.23 16.27 20.26
C PRO A 222 -1.19 16.59 19.74
N THR A 223 -2.12 15.62 19.78
CA THR A 223 -3.50 15.80 19.28
C THR A 223 -4.54 16.03 20.37
N SER A 224 -4.16 15.86 21.64
CA SER A 224 -5.03 16.00 22.81
C SER A 224 -4.53 17.06 23.80
N THR A 225 -4.19 18.26 23.31
CA THR A 225 -3.92 19.41 24.19
C THR A 225 -5.11 20.37 24.19
N LYS A 226 -6.03 20.15 25.14
CA LYS A 226 -7.16 21.07 25.39
C LYS A 226 -6.69 22.49 25.79
N ASN A 227 -5.46 22.63 26.31
CA ASN A 227 -4.91 23.93 26.68
C ASN A 227 -4.08 24.56 25.53
N PRO A 228 -4.45 25.76 25.05
CA PRO A 228 -3.81 26.42 23.90
C PRO A 228 -2.38 26.90 24.16
N LEU A 229 -2.01 27.22 25.40
CA LEU A 229 -0.68 27.72 25.74
C LEU A 229 0.39 26.62 25.58
N ARG A 230 0.04 25.37 25.92
CA ARG A 230 0.90 24.21 25.75
C ARG A 230 1.20 23.91 24.27
N LEU A 231 0.26 24.19 23.38
CA LEU A 231 0.46 24.02 21.93
C LEU A 231 1.51 25.00 21.38
N LEU A 232 1.48 26.25 21.84
CA LEU A 232 2.30 27.32 21.28
C LEU A 232 3.66 27.50 21.98
N ARG A 233 3.88 26.94 23.17
CA ARG A 233 5.09 27.18 23.99
C ARG A 233 6.42 26.87 23.29
N HIS A 234 6.44 25.95 22.32
CA HIS A 234 7.61 25.57 21.53
C HIS A 234 7.67 26.27 20.17
N THR A 235 6.96 27.38 19.99
CA THR A 235 6.83 28.06 18.71
C THR A 235 7.30 29.50 18.81
N ARG A 236 7.75 30.05 17.68
CA ARG A 236 8.14 31.47 17.55
C ARG A 236 7.02 32.47 17.90
N HIS A 237 5.78 32.01 18.01
CA HIS A 237 4.61 32.85 18.31
C HIS A 237 4.37 33.04 19.82
N TYR A 238 5.05 32.26 20.68
CA TYR A 238 4.80 32.30 22.13
C TYR A 238 5.21 33.62 22.77
N GLY A 239 6.37 34.18 22.42
CA GLY A 239 6.83 35.45 22.96
C GLY A 239 5.90 36.63 22.61
N PRO A 240 5.55 36.86 21.32
CA PRO A 240 4.58 37.88 20.94
C PRO A 240 3.21 37.71 21.64
N LEU A 241 2.74 36.47 21.79
CA LEU A 241 1.54 36.15 22.55
C LEU A 241 1.69 36.57 24.03
N ALA A 242 2.78 36.18 24.70
CA ALA A 242 3.01 36.52 26.10
C ALA A 242 3.10 38.04 26.31
N LEU A 243 3.79 38.74 25.40
CA LEU A 243 3.86 40.21 25.41
C LEU A 243 2.46 40.83 25.32
N TYR A 244 1.62 40.35 24.40
CA TYR A 244 0.24 40.83 24.25
C TYR A 244 -0.63 40.54 25.49
N LEU A 245 -0.58 39.30 26.03
CA LEU A 245 -1.37 38.94 27.20
C LEU A 245 -0.97 39.75 28.44
N ILE A 246 0.33 39.99 28.64
CA ILE A 246 0.85 40.70 29.82
C ILE A 246 0.65 42.21 29.65
N ALA A 247 1.17 42.82 28.58
CA ALA A 247 1.21 44.27 28.44
C ALA A 247 -0.12 44.87 27.93
N TYR A 248 -0.79 44.21 26.97
CA TYR A 248 -2.00 44.76 26.34
C TYR A 248 -3.29 44.35 27.07
N LEU A 249 -3.47 43.05 27.33
CA LEU A 249 -4.66 42.55 28.04
C LEU A 249 -4.57 42.66 29.55
N GLY A 250 -3.37 42.71 30.12
CA GLY A 250 -3.18 42.69 31.58
C GLY A 250 -3.60 41.36 32.22
N SER A 251 -3.51 40.24 31.49
CA SER A 251 -3.94 38.90 31.92
C SER A 251 -2.77 37.90 31.95
N PRO A 252 -1.82 38.02 32.89
CA PRO A 252 -0.69 37.10 33.02
C PRO A 252 -1.05 35.72 33.63
N GLY A 253 -2.21 35.59 34.28
CA GLY A 253 -2.55 34.43 35.11
C GLY A 253 -2.54 33.08 34.38
N GLY A 254 -3.03 33.01 33.15
CA GLY A 254 -3.02 31.77 32.35
C GLY A 254 -1.61 31.27 32.03
N LEU A 255 -0.65 32.17 31.84
CA LEU A 255 0.76 31.84 31.60
C LEU A 255 1.42 31.29 32.87
N VAL A 256 1.09 31.87 34.03
CA VAL A 256 1.57 31.42 35.35
C VAL A 256 1.01 30.03 35.66
N TYR A 257 -0.28 29.81 35.37
CA TYR A 257 -0.94 28.52 35.54
C TYR A 257 -0.27 27.41 34.71
N GLU A 258 -0.04 27.63 33.42
CA GLU A 258 0.61 26.63 32.56
C GLU A 258 2.03 26.29 33.01
N ALA A 259 2.83 27.31 33.37
CA ALA A 259 4.20 27.10 33.81
C ALA A 259 4.29 26.39 35.17
N LEU A 260 3.39 26.70 36.11
CA LEU A 260 3.30 26.06 37.42
C LEU A 260 2.88 24.59 37.29
N GLN A 261 1.86 24.31 36.48
CA GLN A 261 1.35 22.95 36.30
C GLN A 261 2.38 22.03 35.61
N CYS A 262 3.22 22.57 34.73
CA CYS A 262 4.32 21.83 34.09
C CYS A 262 5.59 21.75 34.97
N GLN A 263 5.57 22.28 36.20
CA GLN A 263 6.69 22.31 37.14
C GLN A 263 7.99 22.94 36.57
N HIS A 264 7.87 23.90 35.65
CA HIS A 264 9.02 24.62 35.09
C HIS A 264 9.37 25.86 35.92
N TYR A 265 9.94 25.66 37.11
CA TYR A 265 10.17 26.73 38.10
C TYR A 265 11.06 27.88 37.59
N ALA A 266 12.12 27.59 36.82
CA ALA A 266 12.99 28.63 36.27
C ALA A 266 12.22 29.60 35.34
N ARG A 267 11.33 29.04 34.51
CA ARG A 267 10.44 29.79 33.61
C ARG A 267 9.41 30.61 34.36
N LEU A 268 8.89 30.07 35.45
CA LEU A 268 8.00 30.78 36.36
C LEU A 268 8.69 32.03 36.92
N GLY A 269 9.97 31.92 37.31
CA GLY A 269 10.80 33.05 37.73
C GLY A 269 10.97 34.13 36.65
N TRP A 270 11.38 33.75 35.42
CA TRP A 270 11.51 34.71 34.30
C TRP A 270 10.18 35.35 33.92
N LEU A 271 9.07 34.60 33.96
CA LEU A 271 7.73 35.09 33.65
C LEU A 271 7.27 36.14 34.68
N LEU A 272 7.45 35.89 35.98
CA LEU A 272 7.14 36.87 37.02
C LEU A 272 7.97 38.15 36.86
N ARG A 273 9.26 38.03 36.52
CA ARG A 273 10.12 39.19 36.22
C ARG A 273 9.65 39.96 34.99
N LEU A 274 9.20 39.26 33.95
CA LEU A 274 8.63 39.88 32.75
C LEU A 274 7.35 40.65 33.09
N VAL A 275 6.48 40.12 33.95
CA VAL A 275 5.28 40.83 34.44
C VAL A 275 5.65 42.13 35.16
N LEU A 276 6.70 42.12 36.00
CA LEU A 276 7.16 43.32 36.70
C LEU A 276 7.68 44.41 35.76
N LEU A 277 8.38 44.03 34.69
CA LEU A 277 8.91 44.96 33.69
C LEU A 277 7.81 45.53 32.80
N LEU A 278 6.90 44.68 32.33
CA LEU A 278 5.82 45.08 31.42
C LEU A 278 4.67 45.80 32.14
N ARG A 279 4.45 45.52 33.43
CA ARG A 279 3.38 46.14 34.25
C ARG A 279 3.91 46.66 35.60
N PRO A 280 4.73 47.72 35.60
CA PRO A 280 5.34 48.27 36.82
C PRO A 280 4.33 48.90 37.81
N ALA A 281 3.08 49.10 37.37
CA ALA A 281 1.98 49.65 38.14
C ALA A 281 0.93 48.60 38.57
N SER A 282 1.18 47.30 38.34
CA SER A 282 0.26 46.26 38.83
C SER A 282 0.29 46.16 40.37
N PRO A 283 -0.80 45.72 41.02
CA PRO A 283 -0.82 45.53 42.48
C PRO A 283 0.28 44.58 42.98
N PHE A 284 0.57 43.52 42.21
CA PHE A 284 1.69 42.62 42.48
C PHE A 284 3.05 43.34 42.43
N ALA A 285 3.28 44.20 41.43
CA ALA A 285 4.53 44.94 41.29
C ALA A 285 4.71 46.02 42.38
N LEU A 286 3.61 46.63 42.84
CA LEU A 286 3.63 47.58 43.95
C LEU A 286 3.93 46.89 45.28
N ALA A 287 3.28 45.75 45.56
CA ALA A 287 3.53 44.97 46.78
C ALA A 287 4.99 44.53 46.90
N LEU A 288 5.63 44.15 45.79
CA LEU A 288 7.05 43.77 45.79
C LEU A 288 8.00 44.96 46.00
N LYS A 289 7.65 46.15 45.49
CA LYS A 289 8.41 47.38 45.76
C LYS A 289 8.32 47.78 47.23
N GLU A 290 7.18 47.57 47.87
CA GLU A 290 6.98 47.81 49.31
C GLU A 290 7.79 46.82 50.17
N CYS A 291 7.90 45.56 49.74
CA CYS A 291 8.62 44.51 50.47
C CYS A 291 10.14 44.47 50.22
N SER A 292 10.68 45.32 49.32
CA SER A 292 12.12 45.36 48.96
C SER A 292 12.72 44.02 48.48
N LEU A 293 11.89 43.09 48.00
CA LEU A 293 12.29 41.73 47.60
C LEU A 293 12.51 41.66 46.07
N PRO A 294 13.73 41.48 45.56
CA PRO A 294 13.93 41.17 44.16
C PRO A 294 13.61 39.69 43.91
N PRO A 295 12.82 39.33 42.88
CA PRO A 295 12.69 37.92 42.50
C PRO A 295 14.08 37.38 42.16
N PRO A 296 14.49 36.21 42.68
CA PRO A 296 15.85 35.71 42.48
C PRO A 296 16.07 35.43 40.98
N PRO A 297 17.18 35.90 40.39
CA PRO A 297 17.59 35.41 39.09
C PRO A 297 17.99 33.94 39.26
N PRO A 298 17.52 33.00 38.41
CA PRO A 298 18.42 31.91 38.06
C PRO A 298 19.66 32.57 37.42
N ALA A 299 20.85 32.18 37.88
CA ALA A 299 22.15 32.84 37.67
C ALA A 299 22.28 33.60 36.33
N GLU A 300 22.93 34.78 36.35
CA GLU A 300 23.31 35.49 35.11
C GLU A 300 24.05 34.52 34.20
N MET A 301 23.36 34.05 33.16
CA MET A 301 23.86 33.02 32.28
C MET A 301 23.68 33.51 30.84
N ASP A 302 24.67 33.21 30.01
CA ASP A 302 24.57 33.43 28.59
C ASP A 302 23.33 32.70 28.05
N VAL A 303 22.45 33.46 27.41
CA VAL A 303 21.18 32.99 26.82
C VAL A 303 21.45 31.85 25.84
N GLY A 304 22.59 31.87 25.15
CA GLY A 304 23.03 30.79 24.27
C GLY A 304 23.25 29.46 25.00
N THR A 305 23.84 29.52 26.19
CA THR A 305 24.17 28.36 27.03
C THR A 305 22.92 27.74 27.68
N TYR A 306 21.98 28.55 28.17
CA TYR A 306 20.70 28.05 28.71
C TYR A 306 19.83 27.39 27.64
N LEU A 307 19.76 27.99 26.44
CA LEU A 307 19.00 27.45 25.33
C LEU A 307 19.62 26.15 24.75
N ALA A 308 20.89 25.89 25.02
CA ALA A 308 21.60 24.69 24.57
C ALA A 308 21.38 23.47 25.49
N ASP A 309 21.21 23.67 26.80
CA ASP A 309 21.07 22.59 27.76
C ASP A 309 20.27 23.02 29.01
N GLN A 310 18.97 22.72 29.01
CA GLN A 310 18.04 23.07 30.09
C GLN A 310 18.23 22.22 31.36
N SER A 311 18.96 21.10 31.28
CA SER A 311 19.23 20.21 32.41
C SER A 311 20.33 20.72 33.34
N LYS A 312 21.07 21.75 32.92
CA LYS A 312 22.24 22.32 33.62
C LYS A 312 21.93 23.42 34.63
N LEU A 313 20.65 23.70 34.89
CA LEU A 313 20.28 24.70 35.89
C LEU A 313 19.75 23.98 37.16
N PRO A 314 20.63 23.54 38.08
CA PRO A 314 20.19 22.97 39.34
C PRO A 314 19.62 24.11 40.20
N LEU A 315 18.30 24.31 40.13
CA LEU A 315 17.61 25.10 41.13
C LEU A 315 17.63 24.33 42.44
N THR A 316 18.08 24.96 43.52
CA THR A 316 18.00 24.32 44.83
C THR A 316 16.55 24.25 45.30
N SER A 317 16.23 23.32 46.19
CA SER A 317 14.88 23.24 46.80
C SER A 317 14.48 24.57 47.45
N THR A 318 15.45 25.32 47.98
CA THR A 318 15.26 26.67 48.52
C THR A 318 14.86 27.70 47.44
N ASP A 319 15.48 27.66 46.27
CA ASP A 319 15.14 28.54 45.15
C ASP A 319 13.72 28.27 44.63
N ILE A 320 13.32 27.00 44.59
CA ILE A 320 11.97 26.58 44.19
C ILE A 320 10.93 27.09 45.19
N GLN A 321 11.19 26.93 46.50
CA GLN A 321 10.31 27.45 47.56
C GLN A 321 10.18 28.99 47.50
N ASN A 322 11.29 29.68 47.24
CA ASN A 322 11.28 31.13 47.03
C ASN A 322 10.38 31.50 45.84
N ILE A 323 10.53 30.85 44.69
CA ILE A 323 9.70 31.11 43.50
C ILE A 323 8.21 30.85 43.80
N LEU A 324 7.88 29.75 44.50
CA LEU A 324 6.50 29.45 44.90
C LEU A 324 5.92 30.51 45.86
N SER A 325 6.74 31.09 46.74
CA SER A 325 6.31 32.21 47.59
C SER A 325 5.94 33.47 46.79
N TYR A 326 6.70 33.78 45.74
CA TYR A 326 6.38 34.88 44.81
C TYR A 326 5.11 34.61 44.01
N VAL A 327 4.86 33.36 43.62
CA VAL A 327 3.62 32.95 42.95
C VAL A 327 2.43 33.12 43.88
N GLN A 328 2.57 32.75 45.16
CA GLN A 328 1.52 32.96 46.16
C GLN A 328 1.21 34.45 46.34
N LEU A 329 2.24 35.30 46.47
CA LEU A 329 2.06 36.75 46.51
C LEU A 329 1.39 37.30 45.24
N PHE A 330 1.70 36.74 44.07
CA PHE A 330 1.03 37.06 42.82
C PHE A 330 -0.46 36.69 42.85
N VAL A 331 -0.81 35.50 43.34
CA VAL A 331 -2.21 35.05 43.47
C VAL A 331 -3.02 35.95 44.41
N ASP A 332 -2.41 36.38 45.51
CA ASP A 332 -3.07 37.19 46.52
C ASP A 332 -3.37 38.61 46.01
N ARG A 333 -2.38 39.24 45.36
CA ARG A 333 -2.40 40.66 45.00
C ARG A 333 -2.94 40.94 43.60
N GLU A 334 -2.72 40.06 42.62
CA GLU A 334 -3.15 40.30 41.24
C GLU A 334 -4.69 40.12 41.11
N PRO A 335 -5.39 40.96 40.32
CA PRO A 335 -6.84 40.88 40.14
C PRO A 335 -7.25 39.66 39.29
N LEU A 336 -7.30 38.49 39.93
CA LEU A 336 -7.74 37.21 39.36
C LEU A 336 -9.14 36.85 39.87
N ALA A 337 -9.92 36.11 39.08
CA ALA A 337 -11.20 35.54 39.52
C ALA A 337 -11.00 34.50 40.65
N ASP A 338 -11.96 34.41 41.58
CA ASP A 338 -11.83 33.55 42.77
C ASP A 338 -11.70 32.06 42.43
N SER A 339 -12.26 31.61 41.30
CA SER A 339 -12.06 30.27 40.78
C SER A 339 -10.60 30.02 40.37
N HIS A 340 -9.97 30.98 39.70
CA HIS A 340 -8.58 30.90 39.25
C HIS A 340 -7.59 31.02 40.41
N LYS A 341 -7.90 31.85 41.43
CA LYS A 341 -7.09 31.94 42.66
C LYS A 341 -7.05 30.59 43.39
N ARG A 342 -8.21 29.95 43.60
CA ARG A 342 -8.29 28.61 44.20
C ARG A 342 -7.51 27.57 43.43
N LEU A 343 -7.64 27.58 42.10
CA LEU A 343 -6.92 26.63 41.23
C LEU A 343 -5.40 26.80 41.31
N LEU A 344 -4.89 28.03 41.26
CA LEU A 344 -3.45 28.29 41.40
C LEU A 344 -2.93 27.88 42.78
N MET A 345 -3.67 28.22 43.85
CA MET A 345 -3.28 27.85 45.21
C MET A 345 -3.23 26.33 45.41
N GLN A 346 -4.18 25.58 44.84
CA GLN A 346 -4.16 24.11 44.89
C GLN A 346 -2.89 23.54 44.26
N HIS A 347 -2.44 24.09 43.13
CA HIS A 347 -1.22 23.64 42.47
C HIS A 347 0.06 24.08 43.19
N VAL A 348 0.07 25.28 43.80
CA VAL A 348 1.20 25.72 44.64
C VAL A 348 1.39 24.76 45.81
N GLU A 349 0.30 24.37 46.48
CA GLU A 349 0.38 23.45 47.62
C GLU A 349 0.81 22.04 47.20
N ALA A 350 0.24 21.50 46.12
CA ALA A 350 0.65 20.21 45.56
C ALA A 350 2.15 20.18 45.19
N CYS A 351 2.69 21.28 44.67
CA CYS A 351 4.13 21.42 44.39
C CYS A 351 4.98 21.44 45.68
N ARG A 352 4.50 22.06 46.77
CA ARG A 352 5.20 22.07 48.06
C ARG A 352 5.19 20.69 48.72
N GLU A 353 4.07 19.98 48.69
CA GLU A 353 3.94 18.62 49.20
C GLU A 353 4.87 17.66 48.45
N GLY A 354 4.93 17.75 47.12
CA GLY A 354 5.86 16.95 46.30
C GLY A 354 7.33 17.27 46.57
N LEU A 355 7.68 18.52 46.85
CA LEU A 355 9.05 18.89 47.22
C LEU A 355 9.43 18.35 48.60
N ALA A 356 8.48 18.32 49.55
CA ALA A 356 8.69 17.75 50.88
C ALA A 356 8.86 16.21 50.84
N ALA A 357 8.15 15.51 49.96
CA ALA A 357 8.28 14.07 49.75
C ALA A 357 9.62 13.68 49.11
N ASN A 358 10.09 14.43 48.10
CA ASN A 358 11.39 14.17 47.45
C ASN A 358 12.59 14.38 48.40
N CYS A 359 12.50 15.28 49.37
CA CYS A 359 13.54 15.43 50.41
C CYS A 359 13.62 14.23 51.38
N GLN A 360 12.59 13.37 51.45
CA GLN A 360 12.65 12.10 52.19
C GLN A 360 13.21 10.96 51.33
N GLU A 361 12.99 10.98 50.01
CA GLU A 361 13.52 9.98 49.06
C GLU A 361 14.98 10.23 48.65
N GLU A 362 15.50 11.46 48.71
CA GLU A 362 16.93 11.74 48.45
C GLU A 362 17.90 11.09 49.47
N ALA A 363 17.40 10.52 50.56
CA ALA A 363 18.18 9.70 51.51
C ALA A 363 18.36 8.23 51.07
N LEU A 364 17.60 7.76 50.07
CA LEU A 364 17.63 6.39 49.56
C LEU A 364 17.63 6.44 48.03
N GLY A 365 18.82 6.59 47.46
CA GLY A 365 18.99 6.85 46.04
C GLY A 365 18.51 5.71 45.14
N GLU A 366 17.73 6.05 44.10
CA GLU A 366 17.55 5.24 42.90
C GLU A 366 17.16 6.11 41.66
N GLN A 367 17.50 5.62 40.47
CA GLN A 367 17.55 6.35 39.20
C GLN A 367 16.20 6.42 38.43
N PRO A 368 16.00 7.41 37.55
CA PRO A 368 14.72 7.65 36.87
C PRO A 368 14.40 6.66 35.75
N PHE A 369 13.18 6.14 35.78
CA PHE A 369 12.56 5.23 34.82
C PHE A 369 12.30 5.92 33.46
N LEU A 370 12.99 5.49 32.40
CA LEU A 370 12.80 5.97 31.04
C LEU A 370 11.61 5.28 30.35
N ALA A 371 10.55 6.04 30.07
CA ALA A 371 9.40 5.58 29.27
C ALA A 371 9.70 5.67 27.75
N GLU A 372 9.71 4.53 27.06
CA GLU A 372 9.85 4.45 25.59
C GLU A 372 8.52 4.67 24.83
N PRO A 373 8.55 5.13 23.55
CA PRO A 373 7.37 5.53 22.77
C PRO A 373 6.53 4.35 22.21
N ASN A 374 5.19 4.55 22.22
CA ASN A 374 4.12 3.60 21.88
C ASN A 374 4.04 3.09 20.40
N SER A 375 5.09 3.19 19.60
CA SER A 375 5.08 2.68 18.21
C SER A 375 5.09 1.13 18.11
N GLY A 376 5.36 0.43 19.21
CA GLY A 376 5.48 -1.02 19.27
C GLY A 376 4.19 -1.80 19.60
N MET A 377 3.10 -1.17 20.05
CA MET A 377 1.95 -1.90 20.62
C MET A 377 1.24 -2.80 19.58
N PHE A 378 0.98 -2.29 18.37
CA PHE A 378 0.36 -3.06 17.29
C PHE A 378 1.24 -4.20 16.78
N LEU A 379 2.57 -3.97 16.69
CA LEU A 379 3.50 -5.01 16.29
C LEU A 379 3.58 -6.11 17.35
N ARG A 380 3.57 -5.74 18.63
CA ARG A 380 3.56 -6.69 19.76
C ARG A 380 2.27 -7.51 19.80
N GLU A 381 1.13 -6.89 19.54
CA GLU A 381 -0.16 -7.57 19.43
C GLU A 381 -0.22 -8.51 18.21
N PHE A 382 0.28 -8.08 17.05
CA PHE A 382 0.38 -8.94 15.87
C PHE A 382 1.30 -10.14 16.10
N VAL A 383 2.50 -9.92 16.66
CA VAL A 383 3.44 -10.99 17.04
C VAL A 383 2.82 -11.93 18.04
N PHE A 384 2.04 -11.43 19.02
CA PHE A 384 1.29 -12.23 19.98
C PHE A 384 0.32 -13.20 19.28
N TYR A 385 -0.52 -12.74 18.34
CA TYR A 385 -1.46 -13.61 17.62
C TYR A 385 -0.74 -14.65 16.74
N VAL A 386 0.27 -14.24 15.96
CA VAL A 386 1.03 -15.15 15.08
C VAL A 386 1.72 -16.25 15.89
N SER A 387 2.38 -15.89 16.99
CA SER A 387 3.12 -16.86 17.80
C SER A 387 2.21 -17.70 18.71
N THR A 388 1.03 -17.21 19.08
CA THR A 388 -0.02 -18.02 19.74
C THR A 388 -0.59 -19.05 18.76
N GLY A 389 -0.90 -18.65 17.52
CA GLY A 389 -1.32 -19.56 16.45
C GLY A 389 -0.27 -20.66 16.17
N TYR A 390 1.01 -20.31 16.11
CA TYR A 390 2.11 -21.28 16.00
C TYR A 390 2.16 -22.27 17.17
N SER A 391 1.93 -21.81 18.41
CA SER A 391 1.91 -22.67 19.60
C SER A 391 0.72 -23.63 19.57
N PHE A 392 -0.43 -23.19 19.06
CA PHE A 392 -1.61 -24.03 18.86
C PHE A 392 -1.38 -25.09 17.79
N VAL A 393 -0.84 -24.71 16.62
CA VAL A 393 -0.51 -25.64 15.54
C VAL A 393 0.49 -26.71 16.00
N ARG A 394 1.49 -26.35 16.82
CA ARG A 394 2.44 -27.33 17.38
C ARG A 394 1.82 -28.28 18.40
N LYS A 395 0.81 -27.86 19.17
CA LYS A 395 0.06 -28.76 20.05
C LYS A 395 -0.57 -29.90 19.24
N TYR A 396 -1.25 -29.56 18.14
CA TYR A 396 -1.98 -30.54 17.32
C TYR A 396 -1.10 -31.34 16.36
N LEU A 397 -0.09 -30.74 15.74
CA LEU A 397 0.74 -31.42 14.72
C LEU A 397 1.98 -32.10 15.30
N ALA A 398 2.53 -31.61 16.41
CA ALA A 398 3.80 -32.07 16.96
C ALA A 398 3.67 -32.62 18.39
N GLY A 399 2.46 -32.88 18.87
CA GLY A 399 2.20 -33.54 20.16
C GLY A 399 2.76 -32.82 21.40
N HIS A 400 2.92 -31.49 21.36
CA HIS A 400 3.50 -30.77 22.50
C HIS A 400 2.47 -30.54 23.62
N ASN A 401 2.84 -30.89 24.85
CA ASN A 401 1.99 -30.71 26.03
C ASN A 401 1.78 -29.22 26.36
N TRP A 402 0.52 -28.80 26.47
CA TRP A 402 0.15 -27.40 26.73
C TRP A 402 0.66 -26.91 28.08
N TYR A 403 0.52 -27.75 29.11
CA TYR A 403 1.07 -27.58 30.45
C TYR A 403 1.84 -28.83 30.88
N THR A 404 2.64 -28.72 31.93
CA THR A 404 3.43 -29.83 32.47
C THR A 404 3.58 -29.66 33.98
N ARG A 405 3.31 -30.73 34.72
CA ARG A 405 3.52 -30.76 36.17
C ARG A 405 5.02 -30.87 36.47
N ILE A 406 5.58 -29.87 37.15
CA ILE A 406 7.00 -29.77 37.47
C ILE A 406 7.31 -30.35 38.84
N THR A 407 6.47 -30.07 39.84
CA THR A 407 6.51 -30.71 41.16
C THR A 407 5.09 -31.11 41.56
N PRO A 408 4.88 -31.93 42.62
CA PRO A 408 3.53 -32.33 43.04
C PRO A 408 2.58 -31.15 43.26
N LYS A 409 3.09 -29.97 43.62
CA LYS A 409 2.32 -28.73 43.85
C LYS A 409 2.41 -27.68 42.74
N LEU A 410 3.25 -27.86 41.71
CA LEU A 410 3.52 -26.82 40.71
C LEU A 410 3.34 -27.28 39.27
N ILE A 411 2.60 -26.49 38.51
CA ILE A 411 2.33 -26.71 37.09
C ILE A 411 2.87 -25.52 36.28
N LEU A 412 3.61 -25.83 35.22
CA LEU A 412 4.13 -24.85 34.28
C LEU A 412 3.39 -24.95 32.95
N GLY A 413 2.76 -23.87 32.50
CA GLY A 413 1.89 -23.91 31.33
C GLY A 413 1.91 -22.69 30.42
N ALA A 414 1.27 -22.85 29.26
CA ALA A 414 0.92 -21.79 28.33
C ALA A 414 -0.39 -21.09 28.77
N LEU A 415 -0.95 -20.22 27.92
CA LEU A 415 -2.17 -19.46 28.23
C LEU A 415 -3.30 -20.37 28.78
N PRO A 416 -3.97 -19.99 29.89
CA PRO A 416 -5.14 -20.70 30.40
C PRO A 416 -6.36 -20.37 29.51
N LEU A 417 -6.53 -21.16 28.44
CA LEU A 417 -7.63 -20.97 27.49
C LEU A 417 -8.94 -21.49 28.09
N ARG A 418 -10.00 -20.67 28.03
CA ARG A 418 -11.33 -21.01 28.57
C ARG A 418 -11.85 -22.36 28.08
N SER A 419 -11.56 -22.73 26.83
CA SER A 419 -12.08 -23.94 26.18
C SER A 419 -11.70 -25.26 26.86
N PHE A 420 -10.61 -25.30 27.64
CA PHE A 420 -10.19 -26.51 28.37
C PHE A 420 -9.76 -26.19 29.81
N TRP A 421 -10.09 -24.98 30.30
CA TRP A 421 -9.73 -24.58 31.67
C TRP A 421 -10.51 -25.39 32.70
N ASP A 422 -11.82 -25.58 32.50
CA ASP A 422 -12.67 -26.34 33.43
C ASP A 422 -12.20 -27.80 33.60
N GLU A 423 -11.70 -28.40 32.51
CA GLU A 423 -11.10 -29.73 32.55
C GLU A 423 -9.80 -29.72 33.36
N LEU A 424 -8.90 -28.76 33.08
CA LEU A 424 -7.60 -28.63 33.74
C LEU A 424 -7.76 -28.37 35.24
N GLU A 425 -8.62 -27.43 35.62
CA GLU A 425 -8.91 -27.06 37.01
C GLU A 425 -9.39 -28.29 37.79
N ARG A 426 -10.33 -29.07 37.21
CA ARG A 426 -10.86 -30.29 37.83
C ARG A 426 -9.84 -31.42 37.90
N THR A 427 -9.03 -31.62 36.87
CA THR A 427 -8.06 -32.74 36.83
C THR A 427 -6.85 -32.50 37.70
N GLU A 428 -6.41 -31.25 37.82
CA GLU A 428 -5.16 -30.88 38.49
C GLU A 428 -5.36 -30.24 39.86
N ASN A 429 -6.61 -29.97 40.27
CA ASN A 429 -6.99 -29.32 41.53
C ASN A 429 -6.25 -27.98 41.74
N VAL A 430 -6.32 -27.11 40.74
CA VAL A 430 -5.65 -25.80 40.75
C VAL A 430 -6.36 -24.87 41.72
N THR A 431 -5.61 -24.26 42.64
CA THR A 431 -6.14 -23.31 43.63
C THR A 431 -5.54 -21.90 43.49
N HIS A 432 -4.34 -21.79 42.92
CA HIS A 432 -3.61 -20.54 42.74
C HIS A 432 -3.09 -20.40 41.30
N ILE A 433 -3.15 -19.20 40.74
CA ILE A 433 -2.66 -18.88 39.39
C ILE A 433 -1.65 -17.73 39.45
N VAL A 434 -0.48 -17.92 38.85
CA VAL A 434 0.51 -16.86 38.63
C VAL A 434 0.59 -16.56 37.13
N SER A 435 0.15 -15.36 36.75
CA SER A 435 0.14 -14.87 35.37
C SER A 435 1.29 -13.92 35.12
N MET A 436 2.18 -14.25 34.19
CA MET A 436 3.29 -13.38 33.77
C MET A 436 3.04 -12.69 32.42
N LEU A 437 1.78 -12.30 32.18
CA LEU A 437 1.32 -11.67 30.94
C LEU A 437 1.32 -10.15 31.04
N GLU A 438 1.62 -9.47 29.93
CA GLU A 438 1.38 -8.03 29.82
C GLU A 438 -0.13 -7.74 29.69
N PRO A 439 -0.63 -6.56 30.10
CA PRO A 439 -2.06 -6.24 30.07
C PRO A 439 -2.73 -6.46 28.71
N PHE A 440 -2.03 -6.19 27.60
CA PHE A 440 -2.57 -6.39 26.25
C PHE A 440 -2.64 -7.88 25.81
N GLU A 441 -1.91 -8.78 26.47
CA GLU A 441 -1.92 -10.23 26.19
C GLU A 441 -3.10 -10.93 26.87
N VAL A 442 -3.76 -10.28 27.84
CA VAL A 442 -4.97 -10.78 28.50
C VAL A 442 -6.17 -10.54 27.58
N LYS A 443 -6.59 -11.59 26.85
CA LYS A 443 -7.71 -11.56 25.90
C LYS A 443 -8.93 -12.24 26.48
N SER A 444 -10.11 -11.97 25.89
CA SER A 444 -11.39 -12.54 26.32
C SER A 444 -11.48 -14.07 26.30
N PHE A 445 -10.55 -14.77 25.65
CA PHE A 445 -10.49 -16.24 25.64
C PHE A 445 -9.53 -16.83 26.67
N VAL A 446 -8.85 -15.98 27.46
CA VAL A 446 -7.92 -16.35 28.54
C VAL A 446 -8.60 -16.07 29.88
N VAL A 447 -8.44 -16.96 30.86
CA VAL A 447 -8.93 -16.72 32.22
C VAL A 447 -8.14 -15.56 32.85
N GLY A 448 -8.82 -14.48 33.18
CA GLY A 448 -8.26 -13.28 33.83
C GLY A 448 -8.48 -13.26 35.35
N SER A 449 -7.97 -12.21 36.02
CA SER A 449 -8.05 -12.09 37.49
C SER A 449 -9.48 -12.14 38.03
N GLU A 450 -10.39 -11.35 37.46
CA GLU A 450 -11.79 -11.28 37.90
C GLU A 450 -12.52 -12.62 37.75
N GLU A 451 -12.25 -13.35 36.66
CA GLU A 451 -12.86 -14.66 36.41
C GLU A 451 -12.28 -15.72 37.36
N ALA A 452 -10.98 -15.70 37.63
CA ALA A 452 -10.35 -16.60 38.59
C ALA A 452 -10.91 -16.38 40.01
N GLU A 453 -11.05 -15.12 40.44
CA GLU A 453 -11.63 -14.76 41.75
C GLU A 453 -13.09 -15.19 41.86
N SER A 454 -13.89 -15.05 40.80
CA SER A 454 -15.29 -15.50 40.77
C SER A 454 -15.45 -17.03 40.93
N ARG A 455 -14.39 -17.78 40.61
CA ARG A 455 -14.31 -19.24 40.75
C ARG A 455 -13.69 -19.68 42.08
N GLY A 456 -13.33 -18.74 42.96
CA GLY A 456 -12.67 -19.01 44.24
C GLY A 456 -11.17 -19.30 44.12
N LEU A 457 -10.55 -19.02 42.97
CA LEU A 457 -9.11 -19.19 42.75
C LEU A 457 -8.35 -17.92 43.12
N LYS A 458 -7.19 -18.05 43.77
CA LYS A 458 -6.32 -16.90 44.01
C LYS A 458 -5.49 -16.61 42.77
N HIS A 459 -5.41 -15.35 42.35
CA HIS A 459 -4.70 -14.94 41.13
C HIS A 459 -3.68 -13.83 41.41
N LEU A 460 -2.43 -14.00 40.94
CA LEU A 460 -1.37 -12.99 40.98
C LEU A 460 -0.92 -12.63 39.56
N SER A 461 -0.89 -11.32 39.25
CA SER A 461 -0.46 -10.79 37.96
C SER A 461 0.91 -10.10 38.06
N LEU A 462 1.92 -10.64 37.38
CA LEU A 462 3.30 -10.14 37.33
C LEU A 462 3.70 -9.82 35.87
N PRO A 463 3.37 -8.62 35.35
CA PRO A 463 3.56 -8.32 33.94
C PRO A 463 5.06 -8.27 33.55
N VAL A 464 5.47 -9.16 32.64
CA VAL A 464 6.85 -9.22 32.11
C VAL A 464 6.80 -9.34 30.59
N ARG A 465 7.67 -8.61 29.88
CA ARG A 465 7.71 -8.56 28.42
C ARG A 465 8.13 -9.89 27.78
N ASP A 466 7.40 -10.34 26.74
CA ASP A 466 7.69 -11.60 26.04
C ASP A 466 9.06 -11.56 25.32
N PHE A 467 9.75 -12.71 25.27
CA PHE A 467 11.09 -12.95 24.68
C PHE A 467 12.30 -12.21 25.25
N VAL A 468 12.17 -10.95 25.64
CA VAL A 468 13.29 -10.10 26.07
C VAL A 468 13.21 -9.63 27.53
N GLY A 469 12.03 -9.68 28.15
CA GLY A 469 11.86 -9.27 29.54
C GLY A 469 12.54 -10.22 30.52
N VAL A 470 13.17 -9.65 31.54
CA VAL A 470 13.68 -10.32 32.73
C VAL A 470 12.82 -9.86 33.91
N PRO A 471 12.24 -10.77 34.72
CA PRO A 471 11.50 -10.37 35.93
C PRO A 471 12.41 -9.64 36.93
N THR A 472 11.91 -8.59 37.58
CA THR A 472 12.68 -7.89 38.63
C THR A 472 12.75 -8.73 39.91
N VAL A 473 13.71 -8.43 40.80
CA VAL A 473 13.86 -9.14 42.07
C VAL A 473 12.57 -9.08 42.90
N GLU A 474 11.94 -7.91 42.96
CA GLU A 474 10.64 -7.73 43.65
C GLU A 474 9.53 -8.61 43.07
N GLN A 475 9.45 -8.71 41.74
CA GLN A 475 8.46 -9.58 41.07
C GLN A 475 8.73 -11.06 41.35
N VAL A 476 10.01 -11.45 41.44
CA VAL A 476 10.40 -12.82 41.80
C VAL A 476 10.03 -13.12 43.24
N GLU A 477 10.36 -12.25 44.19
CA GLU A 477 10.02 -12.42 45.61
C GLU A 477 8.50 -12.45 45.84
N ALA A 478 7.75 -11.56 45.18
CA ALA A 478 6.28 -11.58 45.22
C ALA A 478 5.71 -12.89 44.65
N GLY A 479 6.29 -13.39 43.55
CA GLY A 479 5.89 -14.65 42.94
C GLY A 479 6.19 -15.87 43.81
N ILE A 480 7.36 -15.91 44.46
CA ILE A 480 7.75 -16.99 45.39
C ILE A 480 6.85 -16.99 46.62
N THR A 481 6.67 -15.82 47.25
CA THR A 481 5.80 -15.65 48.42
C THR A 481 4.37 -16.10 48.13
N PHE A 482 3.86 -15.80 46.94
CA PHE A 482 2.53 -16.23 46.53
C PHE A 482 2.43 -17.73 46.26
N ILE A 483 3.46 -18.35 45.68
CA ILE A 483 3.53 -19.82 45.54
C ILE A 483 3.50 -20.49 46.92
N ASP A 484 4.26 -19.95 47.88
CA ASP A 484 4.33 -20.48 49.26
C ASP A 484 3.03 -20.27 50.05
N SER A 485 2.21 -19.30 49.68
CA SER A 485 0.88 -19.08 50.28
C SER A 485 -0.12 -20.22 50.04
N CYS A 486 0.20 -21.16 49.13
CA CYS A 486 -0.59 -22.37 48.88
C CYS A 486 -0.31 -23.45 49.94
N THR A 487 -0.99 -23.32 51.08
CA THR A 487 -0.84 -24.22 52.24
C THR A 487 -1.66 -25.51 52.13
N ASP A 488 -2.64 -25.58 51.23
CA ASP A 488 -3.48 -26.76 51.03
C ASP A 488 -2.62 -27.96 50.54
N PRO A 489 -2.65 -29.13 51.21
CA PRO A 489 -1.92 -30.31 50.78
C PRO A 489 -2.36 -30.85 49.41
N ASN A 490 -3.62 -30.63 49.01
CA ASN A 490 -4.16 -31.08 47.73
C ASN A 490 -4.19 -29.99 46.66
N GLY A 491 -3.91 -28.72 47.01
CA GLY A 491 -3.94 -27.60 46.08
C GLY A 491 -2.70 -27.50 45.19
N THR A 492 -2.90 -27.17 43.91
CA THR A 492 -1.80 -26.93 42.96
C THR A 492 -1.74 -25.48 42.48
N VAL A 493 -0.53 -25.01 42.18
CA VAL A 493 -0.27 -23.65 41.67
C VAL A 493 0.06 -23.72 40.17
N TYR A 494 -0.71 -23.00 39.36
CA TYR A 494 -0.53 -22.90 37.90
C TYR A 494 0.23 -21.63 37.53
N VAL A 495 1.49 -21.77 37.10
CA VAL A 495 2.36 -20.66 36.70
C VAL A 495 2.45 -20.61 35.18
N HIS A 496 2.04 -19.49 34.58
CA HIS A 496 2.00 -19.37 33.13
C HIS A 496 2.50 -18.03 32.58
N CYS A 497 2.87 -18.08 31.32
CA CYS A 497 3.02 -16.90 30.46
C CYS A 497 2.28 -17.19 29.16
N LYS A 498 2.74 -16.66 28.01
CA LYS A 498 2.12 -17.00 26.73
C LYS A 498 2.29 -18.47 26.33
N ALA A 499 3.53 -18.99 26.33
CA ALA A 499 3.84 -20.36 25.88
C ALA A 499 4.37 -21.27 27.00
N GLY A 500 4.63 -20.71 28.19
CA GLY A 500 5.24 -21.45 29.30
C GLY A 500 6.67 -21.88 29.00
N ARG A 501 7.49 -20.99 28.43
CA ARG A 501 8.84 -21.30 27.91
C ARG A 501 9.99 -20.46 28.47
N THR A 502 9.72 -19.20 28.78
CA THR A 502 10.71 -18.18 29.15
C THR A 502 10.34 -17.57 30.49
N ARG A 503 9.37 -16.65 30.52
CA ARG A 503 8.98 -15.86 31.70
C ARG A 503 8.56 -16.72 32.91
N SER A 504 7.54 -17.56 32.75
CA SER A 504 7.08 -18.43 33.84
C SER A 504 8.08 -19.53 34.20
N ALA A 505 8.90 -19.98 33.25
CA ALA A 505 9.97 -20.93 33.53
C ALA A 505 11.11 -20.28 34.35
N PHE A 506 11.37 -18.98 34.15
CA PHE A 506 12.35 -18.21 34.91
C PHE A 506 11.94 -18.12 36.38
N LEU A 507 10.69 -17.72 36.66
CA LEU A 507 10.18 -17.65 38.03
C LEU A 507 10.24 -19.01 38.72
N LEU A 508 9.89 -20.09 38.02
CA LEU A 508 10.01 -21.45 38.55
C LEU A 508 11.47 -21.86 38.83
N ALA A 509 12.42 -21.42 38.01
CA ALA A 509 13.83 -21.69 38.26
C ALA A 509 14.29 -20.98 39.55
N CYS A 510 13.97 -19.70 39.72
CA CYS A 510 14.25 -18.96 40.96
C CYS A 510 13.61 -19.62 42.20
N TYR A 511 12.35 -20.05 42.09
CA TYR A 511 11.65 -20.76 43.17
C TYR A 511 12.34 -22.08 43.54
N LEU A 512 12.72 -22.90 42.55
CA LEU A 512 13.42 -24.17 42.83
C LEU A 512 14.82 -23.95 43.41
N MET A 513 15.52 -22.90 42.98
CA MET A 513 16.81 -22.52 43.56
C MET A 513 16.67 -22.18 45.05
N ARG A 514 15.68 -21.35 45.41
CA ARG A 514 15.40 -20.94 46.79
C ARG A 514 14.95 -22.12 47.67
N ARG A 515 14.03 -22.95 47.16
CA ARG A 515 13.45 -24.08 47.91
C ARG A 515 14.41 -25.25 48.08
N ASP A 516 15.03 -25.70 46.98
CA ASP A 516 15.83 -26.92 46.96
C ASP A 516 17.34 -26.66 47.13
N ARG A 517 17.74 -25.38 47.25
CA ARG A 517 19.14 -24.94 47.39
C ARG A 517 20.07 -25.47 46.29
N ILE A 518 19.57 -25.43 45.05
CA ILE A 518 20.28 -25.91 43.86
C ILE A 518 20.77 -24.75 43.00
N SER A 519 21.85 -24.96 42.25
CA SER A 519 22.35 -23.94 41.33
C SER A 519 21.38 -23.66 40.17
N ALA A 520 21.49 -22.47 39.57
CA ALA A 520 20.68 -22.07 38.42
C ALA A 520 20.70 -23.10 37.28
N GLU A 521 21.87 -23.69 36.99
CA GLU A 521 22.02 -24.71 35.95
C GLU A 521 21.24 -25.99 36.27
N HIS A 522 21.29 -26.45 37.53
CA HIS A 522 20.56 -27.62 37.98
C HIS A 522 19.05 -27.37 37.97
N ALA A 523 18.60 -26.20 38.45
CA ALA A 523 17.18 -25.82 38.42
C ALA A 523 16.62 -25.83 37.00
N VAL A 524 17.32 -25.18 36.05
CA VAL A 524 16.91 -25.17 34.64
C VAL A 524 16.94 -26.57 34.03
N LYS A 525 17.94 -27.40 34.38
CA LYS A 525 18.02 -28.80 33.91
C LYS A 525 16.83 -29.64 34.37
N LEU A 526 16.40 -29.50 35.63
CA LEU A 526 15.23 -30.21 36.17
C LEU A 526 13.95 -29.82 35.44
N ILE A 527 13.73 -28.53 35.20
CA ILE A 527 12.53 -28.08 34.48
C ILE A 527 12.60 -28.55 33.02
N LYS A 528 13.78 -28.51 32.38
CA LYS A 528 13.99 -28.93 30.98
C LYS A 528 13.83 -30.44 30.78
N GLN A 529 14.15 -31.28 31.77
CA GLN A 529 13.87 -32.72 31.73
C GLN A 529 12.36 -33.01 31.60
N LYS A 530 11.53 -32.25 32.31
CA LYS A 530 10.06 -32.41 32.25
C LYS A 530 9.44 -31.65 31.08
N ARG A 531 10.00 -30.50 30.69
CA ARG A 531 9.49 -29.62 29.63
C ARG A 531 10.64 -29.20 28.68
N PRO A 532 10.97 -30.00 27.65
CA PRO A 532 12.21 -29.85 26.87
C PRO A 532 12.30 -28.58 26.01
N HIS A 533 11.18 -27.91 25.74
CA HIS A 533 11.12 -26.73 24.87
C HIS A 533 11.35 -25.38 25.57
N ILE A 534 11.71 -25.37 26.86
CA ILE A 534 12.12 -24.16 27.58
C ILE A 534 13.38 -23.56 26.96
N LYS A 535 13.45 -22.22 26.92
CA LYS A 535 14.57 -21.49 26.32
C LYS A 535 14.79 -20.19 27.09
N PHE A 536 16.02 -19.94 27.51
CA PHE A 536 16.41 -18.67 28.13
C PHE A 536 17.39 -17.91 27.22
N THR A 537 17.31 -16.58 27.24
CA THR A 537 18.29 -15.70 26.60
C THR A 537 19.52 -15.50 27.49
N THR A 538 20.59 -14.93 26.95
CA THR A 538 21.82 -14.64 27.73
C THR A 538 21.54 -13.72 28.91
N ALA A 539 20.68 -12.71 28.75
CA ALA A 539 20.29 -11.80 29.84
C ALA A 539 19.52 -12.51 30.96
N GLN A 540 18.62 -13.44 30.60
CA GLN A 540 17.89 -14.25 31.58
C GLN A 540 18.84 -15.22 32.32
N TRP A 541 19.81 -15.80 31.62
CA TRP A 541 20.83 -16.64 32.26
C TRP A 541 21.69 -15.86 33.26
N SER A 542 22.14 -14.65 32.90
CA SER A 542 22.89 -13.77 33.82
C SER A 542 22.06 -13.47 35.07
N SER A 543 20.81 -13.06 34.90
CA SER A 543 19.96 -12.70 36.03
C SER A 543 19.63 -13.90 36.96
N LEU A 544 19.52 -15.12 36.42
CA LEU A 544 19.42 -16.33 37.26
C LEU A 544 20.69 -16.56 38.09
N GLN A 545 21.87 -16.30 37.51
CA GLN A 545 23.14 -16.41 38.23
C GLN A 545 23.26 -15.32 39.29
N ASP A 546 22.86 -14.09 38.98
CA ASP A 546 22.84 -12.96 39.92
C ASP A 546 21.92 -13.24 41.11
N PHE A 547 20.71 -13.77 40.85
CA PHE A 547 19.79 -14.20 41.90
C PHE A 547 20.39 -15.32 42.76
N SER A 548 21.07 -16.29 42.15
CA SER A 548 21.78 -17.35 42.89
C SER A 548 22.83 -16.81 43.85
N GLN A 549 23.54 -15.73 43.46
CA GLN A 549 24.59 -15.11 44.27
C GLN A 549 24.01 -14.21 45.37
N MET A 550 22.98 -13.42 45.07
CA MET A 550 22.28 -12.59 46.05
C MET A 550 21.61 -13.42 47.15
N ASP A 551 21.03 -14.56 46.78
CA ASP A 551 20.42 -15.46 47.76
C ASP A 551 21.45 -16.17 48.65
N SER A 552 22.65 -16.38 48.12
CA SER A 552 23.78 -16.92 48.87
C SER A 552 24.40 -15.89 49.84
N SER A 553 24.26 -14.59 49.59
CA SER A 553 24.84 -13.52 50.42
C SER A 553 23.94 -13.05 51.56
N GLN A 554 22.63 -13.29 51.50
CA GLN A 554 21.69 -13.00 52.61
C GLN A 554 21.68 -14.07 53.73
N GLN A 555 22.56 -15.08 53.67
CA GLN A 555 22.66 -16.15 54.67
C GLN A 555 24.03 -16.11 55.38
N GLU A 556 24.16 -15.42 56.51
CA GLU A 556 25.31 -15.57 57.41
C GLU A 556 25.20 -16.85 58.28
N LYS A 557 26.18 -17.75 58.08
CA LYS A 557 26.80 -18.79 58.96
C LYS A 557 25.98 -19.54 60.02
N PRO A 558 26.19 -20.88 60.08
CA PRO A 558 26.51 -21.60 61.32
C PRO A 558 27.97 -22.12 61.33
N PRO A 559 28.51 -22.60 62.47
CA PRO A 559 29.91 -22.45 62.82
C PRO A 559 30.85 -23.49 62.19
N SER A 560 32.09 -23.03 62.06
CA SER A 560 33.28 -23.71 61.59
C SER A 560 33.67 -24.92 62.43
N TYR A 561 33.54 -26.16 61.93
CA TYR A 561 34.44 -27.28 62.28
C TYR A 561 34.55 -28.26 61.09
N LEU A 562 35.77 -28.75 60.86
CA LEU A 562 36.24 -29.81 59.95
C LEU A 562 36.71 -29.44 58.52
N CYS A 563 38.00 -29.08 58.48
CA CYS A 563 39.08 -29.56 57.57
C CYS A 563 38.81 -30.88 56.82
N LYS A 564 39.39 -31.26 55.67
CA LYS A 564 40.54 -30.81 54.83
C LYS A 564 40.45 -31.59 53.47
N PRO A 565 41.28 -31.26 52.47
CA PRO A 565 41.11 -31.63 51.04
C PRO A 565 42.02 -32.78 50.59
N LEU A 566 41.83 -33.29 49.37
CA LEU A 566 42.89 -33.92 48.58
C LEU A 566 42.63 -33.81 47.05
N PHE A 567 43.53 -33.06 46.38
CA PHE A 567 44.21 -33.29 45.08
C PHE A 567 43.38 -33.75 43.84
N SER A 568 43.66 -33.34 42.60
CA SER A 568 44.60 -32.39 42.00
C SER A 568 44.23 -32.21 40.51
N GLU A 569 44.69 -31.10 39.95
CA GLU A 569 44.91 -30.76 38.55
C GLU A 569 45.61 -31.91 37.76
N MET A 570 45.67 -31.98 36.42
CA MET A 570 46.15 -30.92 35.52
C MET A 570 46.02 -31.34 34.04
N SER A 571 45.74 -30.33 33.21
CA SER A 571 46.05 -30.05 31.80
C SER A 571 47.01 -30.96 31.01
N LEU A 572 46.82 -31.06 29.67
CA LEU A 572 47.77 -30.53 28.65
C LEU A 572 47.34 -30.85 27.18
N THR A 573 47.22 -29.77 26.39
CA THR A 573 47.67 -29.51 24.99
C THR A 573 47.62 -30.56 23.86
N ALA A 574 46.85 -30.18 22.84
CA ALA A 574 47.24 -29.92 21.43
C ALA A 574 47.87 -30.98 20.50
N ASN A 575 47.25 -31.05 19.32
CA ASN A 575 47.80 -31.17 17.95
C ASN A 575 47.63 -32.48 17.14
N ASN A 576 47.25 -32.23 15.87
CA ASN A 576 47.56 -32.95 14.61
C ASN A 576 46.51 -33.88 13.97
N THR A 577 45.81 -33.30 12.98
CA THR A 577 45.78 -33.62 11.54
C THR A 577 45.91 -35.08 11.04
N SER A 578 44.89 -35.48 10.25
CA SER A 578 44.90 -36.24 8.95
C SER A 578 45.84 -37.44 8.78
N THR A 579 45.44 -38.64 8.35
CA THR A 579 44.85 -39.03 7.05
C THR A 579 44.30 -40.48 7.11
N ASP A 580 43.65 -40.90 6.02
CA ASP A 580 43.51 -42.28 5.49
C ASP A 580 42.26 -43.13 5.84
N GLY A 581 41.50 -43.47 4.79
CA GLY A 581 40.70 -44.72 4.71
C GLY A 581 41.59 -45.89 4.23
N PRO A 582 41.09 -47.07 3.77
CA PRO A 582 39.71 -47.43 3.41
C PRO A 582 39.25 -48.88 3.83
N THR A 583 38.01 -49.24 3.47
CA THR A 583 37.48 -50.58 3.08
C THR A 583 37.66 -51.85 3.94
N GLY A 584 36.55 -52.59 4.14
CA GLY A 584 36.56 -54.07 4.01
C GLY A 584 35.68 -54.90 4.96
N ASN A 585 34.49 -55.28 4.49
CA ASN A 585 33.70 -56.52 4.68
C ASN A 585 33.85 -57.43 5.92
N GLY A 586 32.70 -57.89 6.41
CA GLY A 586 32.54 -59.15 7.14
C GLY A 586 31.06 -59.52 7.30
N ASP A 587 30.56 -60.43 6.45
CA ASP A 587 29.34 -61.21 6.68
C ASP A 587 29.62 -62.29 7.75
N PHE A 588 28.63 -62.61 8.59
CA PHE A 588 28.08 -63.96 8.80
C PHE A 588 27.06 -63.98 9.95
N ASP A 589 25.95 -64.67 9.68
CA ASP A 589 24.93 -65.14 10.63
C ASP A 589 25.52 -66.00 11.77
N VAL A 590 24.74 -66.20 12.84
CA VAL A 590 24.31 -67.52 13.39
C VAL A 590 23.99 -67.45 14.91
N ILE A 591 22.69 -67.67 15.23
CA ILE A 591 22.11 -68.60 16.24
C ILE A 591 22.46 -68.37 17.75
N ASN A 592 21.62 -68.57 18.77
CA ASN A 592 20.19 -68.80 19.04
C ASN A 592 20.07 -69.06 20.58
N VAL A 593 18.87 -69.36 21.10
CA VAL A 593 18.57 -70.15 22.35
C VAL A 593 18.40 -69.31 23.66
N ASP A 594 17.32 -69.30 24.49
CA ASP A 594 16.21 -70.21 24.91
C ASP A 594 14.97 -69.37 25.38
N HIS A 595 13.68 -69.67 25.12
CA HIS A 595 12.70 -70.71 25.59
C HIS A 595 12.01 -70.47 26.97
N GLU A 596 10.66 -70.30 26.97
CA GLU A 596 9.65 -71.19 27.61
C GLU A 596 8.17 -70.69 27.44
N ASP A 597 7.25 -71.67 27.38
CA ASP A 597 5.80 -71.76 26.99
C ASP A 597 4.76 -71.35 28.09
N PRO A 598 3.41 -71.72 28.11
CA PRO A 598 2.50 -72.44 27.16
C PRO A 598 1.00 -71.96 26.98
N LYS A 599 0.33 -72.53 25.91
CA LYS A 599 -1.07 -73.09 25.72
C LYS A 599 -2.35 -72.20 25.84
N GLU A 600 -3.52 -72.42 25.16
CA GLU A 600 -4.22 -73.60 24.56
C GLU A 600 -5.45 -73.24 23.63
N ALA A 601 -5.76 -74.10 22.62
CA ALA A 601 -7.05 -74.55 21.97
C ALA A 601 -8.15 -73.58 21.40
N ASP A 602 -8.98 -73.83 20.37
CA ASP A 602 -9.20 -74.90 19.34
C ASP A 602 -10.18 -74.45 18.20
N ASP A 603 -10.02 -75.05 17.02
CA ASP A 603 -10.95 -75.56 15.98
C ASP A 603 -11.82 -74.76 14.93
N LEU A 604 -11.50 -75.09 13.65
CA LEU A 604 -12.30 -75.58 12.49
C LEU A 604 -13.23 -74.70 11.60
N SER A 605 -13.15 -75.03 10.30
CA SER A 605 -13.86 -74.53 9.09
C SER A 605 -14.98 -75.54 8.68
N PRO A 606 -15.84 -75.42 7.61
CA PRO A 606 -15.62 -74.86 6.26
C PRO A 606 -16.88 -74.26 5.52
N SER A 607 -16.95 -74.44 4.20
CA SER A 607 -17.52 -73.65 3.07
C SER A 607 -18.99 -73.88 2.62
N VAL A 608 -19.47 -72.98 1.70
CA VAL A 608 -20.45 -73.16 0.57
C VAL A 608 -21.94 -72.70 0.70
N ARG A 609 -22.33 -71.76 -0.21
CA ARG A 609 -23.59 -71.42 -0.96
C ARG A 609 -25.04 -71.70 -0.46
N LEU A 610 -25.90 -70.71 -0.83
CA LEU A 610 -27.30 -70.72 -1.39
C LEU A 610 -28.54 -70.42 -0.49
N ARG A 611 -29.18 -69.27 -0.80
CA ARG A 611 -30.61 -68.93 -1.07
C ARG A 611 -31.77 -69.22 -0.09
N SER A 612 -32.64 -68.18 0.07
CA SER A 612 -34.09 -68.13 0.42
C SER A 612 -34.50 -68.63 1.82
N THR A 613 -35.43 -68.07 2.60
CA THR A 613 -36.61 -67.19 2.39
C THR A 613 -37.17 -66.75 3.76
N GLU A 614 -37.87 -65.60 3.78
CA GLU A 614 -39.05 -65.24 4.62
C GLU A 614 -38.97 -64.93 6.14
N GLY A 615 -39.72 -63.87 6.53
CA GLY A 615 -40.49 -63.81 7.79
C GLY A 615 -40.05 -62.77 8.84
N HIS A 616 -40.35 -61.48 8.69
CA HIS A 616 -41.45 -60.74 9.37
C HIS A 616 -41.48 -60.71 10.92
N VAL A 617 -41.22 -59.51 11.49
CA VAL A 617 -41.91 -58.82 12.62
C VAL A 617 -41.42 -57.35 12.57
N SER A 618 -42.13 -56.24 12.78
CA SER A 618 -43.53 -55.82 12.76
C SER A 618 -43.49 -54.29 12.88
N SER A 619 -44.33 -53.61 12.10
CA SER A 619 -44.71 -52.20 12.20
C SER A 619 -46.00 -52.03 13.03
N ARG A 620 -46.29 -50.82 13.51
CA ARG A 620 -47.64 -50.20 13.69
C ARG A 620 -47.46 -48.86 14.43
N SER A 621 -47.81 -47.67 13.93
CA SER A 621 -49.09 -47.16 13.37
C SER A 621 -50.28 -47.23 14.31
N THR A 622 -50.86 -46.08 14.64
CA THR A 622 -52.29 -45.93 14.93
C THR A 622 -52.87 -44.73 14.20
N THR A 623 -54.13 -44.90 13.82
CA THR A 623 -54.99 -44.16 12.89
C THR A 623 -56.17 -43.55 13.64
N LEU A 624 -56.82 -42.52 13.05
CA LEU A 624 -58.24 -42.16 13.20
C LEU A 624 -58.66 -41.41 11.90
N LYS A 625 -59.38 -42.06 10.95
CA LYS A 625 -60.84 -42.03 10.64
C LYS A 625 -61.45 -40.62 10.43
N LYS A 626 -62.17 -40.29 9.33
CA LYS A 626 -63.53 -40.73 8.89
C LYS A 626 -63.82 -40.28 7.41
N SER A 627 -64.36 -41.14 6.51
CA SER A 627 -65.74 -41.20 5.89
C SER A 627 -66.23 -39.94 5.14
N SER A 628 -66.97 -39.90 4.01
CA SER A 628 -67.66 -40.83 3.07
C SER A 628 -68.27 -39.99 1.89
N ARG A 629 -68.52 -40.62 0.73
CA ARG A 629 -69.20 -40.20 -0.57
C ARG A 629 -70.57 -39.47 -0.47
N PRO A 630 -71.33 -39.09 -1.57
CA PRO A 630 -71.13 -39.07 -3.06
C PRO A 630 -71.74 -37.83 -3.83
N SER A 631 -71.82 -37.91 -5.18
CA SER A 631 -72.76 -37.23 -6.14
C SER A 631 -72.32 -35.86 -6.69
N SER A 632 -72.57 -35.41 -7.94
CA SER A 632 -73.46 -35.80 -9.06
C SER A 632 -73.13 -34.97 -10.31
N GLY A 633 -73.35 -35.52 -11.52
CA GLY A 633 -73.70 -34.83 -12.80
C GLY A 633 -72.63 -33.92 -13.45
N ASP A 634 -72.50 -33.76 -14.75
CA ASP A 634 -73.23 -34.25 -15.93
C ASP A 634 -72.40 -33.90 -17.19
N GLY A 635 -72.49 -34.76 -18.22
CA GLY A 635 -72.35 -34.46 -19.67
C GLY A 635 -71.06 -33.82 -20.22
N PHE A 636 -70.51 -34.17 -21.39
CA PHE A 636 -71.01 -34.93 -22.52
C PHE A 636 -69.82 -35.19 -23.49
N THR A 637 -69.65 -36.46 -23.90
CA THR A 637 -69.08 -37.01 -25.17
C THR A 637 -67.73 -36.50 -25.70
N SER A 638 -66.61 -37.26 -25.76
CA SER A 638 -66.27 -38.57 -26.36
C SER A 638 -65.73 -38.53 -27.81
N ARG A 639 -64.44 -38.85 -27.99
CA ARG A 639 -63.87 -39.85 -28.94
C ARG A 639 -62.32 -39.87 -28.80
N GLN A 640 -61.75 -40.92 -28.17
CA GLN A 640 -60.95 -42.03 -28.79
C GLN A 640 -59.70 -41.53 -29.55
N GLN A 641 -58.43 -41.94 -29.34
CA GLN A 641 -57.67 -43.08 -28.75
C GLN A 641 -56.15 -42.66 -28.76
N PRO A 642 -55.16 -43.53 -28.44
CA PRO A 642 -54.64 -44.06 -27.16
C PRO A 642 -53.43 -43.24 -26.60
N PRO A 643 -52.92 -43.51 -25.37
CA PRO A 643 -51.75 -42.81 -24.85
C PRO A 643 -50.45 -43.45 -25.34
N HIS A 644 -49.62 -42.69 -26.07
CA HIS A 644 -48.22 -43.02 -26.27
C HIS A 644 -47.40 -42.57 -25.06
N ASP A 645 -46.44 -43.42 -24.70
CA ASP A 645 -45.51 -43.32 -23.57
C ASP A 645 -45.09 -41.91 -23.17
N SER A 646 -45.26 -41.63 -21.88
CA SER A 646 -44.64 -40.52 -21.17
C SER A 646 -43.12 -40.67 -21.20
N THR A 647 -42.47 -40.02 -22.15
CA THR A 647 -41.03 -39.78 -22.13
C THR A 647 -40.69 -38.92 -20.91
N LEU A 648 -39.76 -39.39 -20.07
CA LEU A 648 -39.10 -38.55 -19.07
C LEU A 648 -38.60 -37.26 -19.73
N PRO A 649 -38.68 -36.09 -19.06
CA PRO A 649 -38.13 -34.87 -19.62
C PRO A 649 -36.62 -35.03 -19.79
N SER A 650 -36.16 -34.95 -21.03
CA SER A 650 -34.74 -34.89 -21.35
C SER A 650 -34.11 -33.67 -20.66
N PRO A 651 -32.86 -33.78 -20.15
CA PRO A 651 -32.21 -32.68 -19.44
C PRO A 651 -32.14 -31.44 -20.35
N ARG A 652 -32.73 -30.33 -19.91
CA ARG A 652 -32.69 -29.05 -20.65
C ARG A 652 -31.24 -28.59 -20.79
N TYR A 653 -30.68 -28.81 -21.99
CA TYR A 653 -29.32 -28.39 -22.34
C TYR A 653 -29.15 -26.87 -22.30
N LEU A 654 -27.97 -26.38 -21.88
CA LEU A 654 -27.67 -24.95 -21.82
C LEU A 654 -27.53 -24.39 -23.25
N ASN A 655 -28.33 -23.38 -23.60
CA ASN A 655 -28.31 -22.73 -24.90
C ASN A 655 -27.47 -21.44 -24.85
N LEU A 656 -26.63 -21.19 -25.86
CA LEU A 656 -25.82 -19.97 -25.97
C LEU A 656 -26.64 -18.69 -25.80
N ARG A 657 -27.84 -18.63 -26.40
CA ARG A 657 -28.70 -17.44 -26.30
C ARG A 657 -29.10 -17.16 -24.85
N VAL A 658 -29.46 -18.20 -24.11
CA VAL A 658 -29.80 -18.11 -22.68
C VAL A 658 -28.58 -17.67 -21.87
N SER A 659 -27.40 -18.26 -22.11
CA SER A 659 -26.17 -17.86 -21.44
C SER A 659 -25.79 -16.39 -21.70
N LEU A 660 -25.95 -15.90 -22.94
CA LEU A 660 -25.71 -14.50 -23.30
C LEU A 660 -26.71 -13.56 -22.62
N SER A 661 -27.99 -13.92 -22.57
CA SER A 661 -29.01 -13.12 -21.87
C SER A 661 -28.73 -13.04 -20.37
N ILE A 662 -28.43 -14.16 -19.70
CA ILE A 662 -28.06 -14.18 -18.28
C ILE A 662 -26.81 -13.32 -18.05
N ALA A 663 -25.80 -13.49 -18.91
CA ALA A 663 -24.56 -12.73 -18.84
C ALA A 663 -24.75 -11.21 -19.02
N PHE A 664 -25.69 -10.79 -19.89
CA PHE A 664 -26.06 -9.39 -20.08
C PHE A 664 -26.69 -8.80 -18.81
N PHE A 665 -27.74 -9.44 -18.27
CA PHE A 665 -28.38 -8.96 -17.04
C PHE A 665 -27.41 -8.96 -15.86
N PHE A 666 -26.52 -9.96 -15.77
CA PHE A 666 -25.45 -9.99 -14.77
C PHE A 666 -24.51 -8.77 -14.87
N ARG A 667 -24.11 -8.37 -16.08
CA ARG A 667 -23.27 -7.18 -16.31
C ARG A 667 -24.00 -5.87 -15.99
N ILE A 668 -25.29 -5.78 -16.31
CA ILE A 668 -26.12 -4.63 -15.92
C ILE A 668 -26.24 -4.52 -14.40
N ALA A 669 -26.48 -5.64 -13.70
CA ALA A 669 -26.52 -5.65 -12.23
C ALA A 669 -25.17 -5.21 -11.61
N LEU A 670 -24.05 -5.71 -12.15
CA LEU A 670 -22.72 -5.27 -11.73
C LEU A 670 -22.45 -3.79 -12.03
N LEU A 671 -22.95 -3.27 -13.16
CA LEU A 671 -22.83 -1.85 -13.51
C LEU A 671 -23.58 -0.97 -12.51
N LEU A 672 -24.82 -1.32 -12.19
CA LEU A 672 -25.60 -0.63 -11.16
C LEU A 672 -24.91 -0.70 -9.80
N PHE A 673 -24.39 -1.86 -9.43
CA PHE A 673 -23.60 -2.03 -8.21
C PHE A 673 -22.35 -1.15 -8.22
N SER A 674 -21.63 -1.04 -9.35
CA SER A 674 -20.43 -0.22 -9.46
C SER A 674 -20.72 1.28 -9.25
N VAL A 675 -21.83 1.77 -9.82
CA VAL A 675 -22.27 3.16 -9.65
C VAL A 675 -22.71 3.42 -8.21
N TRP A 676 -23.47 2.49 -7.60
CA TRP A 676 -23.85 2.58 -6.19
C TRP A 676 -22.62 2.56 -5.27
N GLN A 677 -21.65 1.69 -5.58
CA GLN A 677 -20.41 1.54 -4.83
C GLN A 677 -19.61 2.85 -4.83
N ASP A 678 -19.41 3.44 -6.02
CA ASP A 678 -18.62 4.65 -6.19
C ASP A 678 -19.31 5.89 -5.57
N THR A 679 -20.65 5.93 -5.53
CA THR A 679 -21.42 7.05 -4.96
C THR A 679 -21.61 6.97 -3.44
N THR A 680 -21.84 5.77 -2.90
CA THR A 680 -22.27 5.60 -1.49
C THR A 680 -21.11 5.29 -0.56
N ARG A 681 -20.16 4.45 -0.98
CA ARG A 681 -19.14 3.88 -0.08
C ARG A 681 -17.78 4.61 -0.15
N TRP A 682 -17.52 5.39 -1.19
CA TRP A 682 -16.30 6.21 -1.34
C TRP A 682 -16.59 7.64 -1.84
N PRO A 683 -17.36 8.46 -1.09
CA PRO A 683 -17.79 9.80 -1.52
C PRO A 683 -16.62 10.78 -1.76
N ASP A 684 -15.50 10.64 -1.04
CA ASP A 684 -14.35 11.54 -1.14
C ASP A 684 -13.38 11.19 -2.29
N GLY A 685 -13.67 10.16 -3.08
CA GLY A 685 -12.84 9.74 -4.22
C GLY A 685 -11.44 9.21 -3.87
N GLN A 686 -11.12 9.03 -2.58
CA GLN A 686 -9.78 8.64 -2.11
C GLN A 686 -9.35 7.22 -2.53
N LEU A 687 -10.29 6.35 -2.92
CA LEU A 687 -10.01 4.94 -3.22
C LEU A 687 -10.68 4.45 -4.52
N ARG A 688 -10.55 5.21 -5.62
CA ARG A 688 -10.99 4.75 -6.96
C ARG A 688 -9.96 3.77 -7.55
N PHE A 689 -10.02 2.50 -7.16
CA PHE A 689 -8.97 1.53 -7.50
C PHE A 689 -8.97 1.00 -8.96
N THR A 690 -9.89 1.38 -9.85
CA THR A 690 -9.98 0.72 -11.19
C THR A 690 -10.52 1.53 -12.39
N ASP A 691 -11.12 2.72 -12.24
CA ASP A 691 -11.75 3.46 -13.37
C ASP A 691 -10.78 4.41 -14.13
N VAL A 692 -9.47 4.38 -13.85
CA VAL A 692 -8.49 5.35 -14.38
C VAL A 692 -8.40 5.34 -15.91
N ASP A 693 -8.39 4.16 -16.54
CA ASP A 693 -8.32 4.04 -18.00
C ASP A 693 -9.60 4.56 -18.67
N TYR A 694 -10.77 4.32 -18.07
CA TYR A 694 -12.04 4.81 -18.60
C TYR A 694 -12.11 6.34 -18.59
N ASP A 695 -11.65 6.95 -17.50
CA ASP A 695 -11.54 8.40 -17.40
C ASP A 695 -10.62 8.98 -18.48
N VAL A 696 -9.49 8.31 -18.77
CA VAL A 696 -8.58 8.71 -19.86
C VAL A 696 -9.28 8.67 -21.22
N PHE A 697 -10.06 7.63 -21.52
CA PHE A 697 -10.81 7.56 -22.79
C PHE A 697 -11.97 8.56 -22.86
N THR A 698 -12.67 8.76 -21.74
CA THR A 698 -13.81 9.69 -21.62
C THR A 698 -13.35 11.13 -21.81
N ASP A 699 -12.23 11.52 -21.19
CA ASP A 699 -11.65 12.84 -21.34
C ASP A 699 -11.15 13.10 -22.76
N ALA A 700 -10.52 12.10 -23.38
CA ALA A 700 -10.13 12.16 -24.79
C ALA A 700 -11.33 12.29 -25.73
N ALA A 701 -12.42 11.55 -25.47
CA ALA A 701 -13.66 11.67 -26.22
C ALA A 701 -14.30 13.06 -26.05
N ARG A 702 -14.25 13.63 -24.84
CA ARG A 702 -14.72 14.99 -24.56
C ARG A 702 -13.91 16.02 -25.34
N ALA A 703 -12.58 15.91 -25.35
CA ALA A 703 -11.68 16.77 -26.11
C ALA A 703 -11.96 16.70 -27.62
N LEU A 704 -12.18 15.48 -28.15
CA LEU A 704 -12.53 15.28 -29.55
C LEU A 704 -13.85 15.98 -29.92
N VAL A 705 -14.85 15.97 -29.04
CA VAL A 705 -16.15 16.63 -29.27
C VAL A 705 -16.07 18.15 -29.10
N SER A 706 -15.23 18.66 -28.20
CA SER A 706 -14.99 20.09 -28.02
C SER A 706 -14.13 20.70 -29.14
N GLY A 707 -13.46 19.87 -29.95
CA GLY A 707 -12.56 20.32 -31.02
C GLY A 707 -11.14 20.64 -30.53
N GLU A 708 -10.77 20.17 -29.35
CA GLU A 708 -9.40 20.24 -28.81
C GLU A 708 -8.56 19.04 -29.26
N ASP A 709 -7.24 19.21 -29.32
CA ASP A 709 -6.32 18.09 -29.57
C ASP A 709 -6.30 17.15 -28.35
N ILE A 710 -6.68 15.88 -28.56
CA ILE A 710 -6.74 14.81 -27.56
C ILE A 710 -5.43 14.71 -26.76
N TYR A 711 -4.29 14.74 -27.44
CA TYR A 711 -2.99 14.50 -26.80
C TYR A 711 -2.52 15.68 -25.97
N ASN A 712 -3.02 16.88 -26.27
CA ASN A 712 -2.76 18.10 -25.48
C ASN A 712 -3.74 18.22 -24.31
N ALA A 713 -5.04 17.97 -24.54
CA ALA A 713 -6.07 18.02 -23.52
C ALA A 713 -5.87 16.94 -22.45
N ARG A 714 -5.42 15.73 -22.85
CA ARG A 714 -5.08 14.64 -21.93
C ARG A 714 -3.67 14.11 -22.21
N PRO A 715 -2.63 14.69 -21.57
CA PRO A 715 -1.24 14.28 -21.76
C PRO A 715 -0.91 12.84 -21.38
N THR A 716 -1.80 12.13 -20.68
CA THR A 716 -1.66 10.71 -20.33
C THR A 716 -2.32 9.76 -21.33
N TYR A 717 -3.01 10.28 -22.36
CA TYR A 717 -3.58 9.46 -23.43
C TYR A 717 -2.45 8.91 -24.33
N ARG A 718 -2.35 7.57 -24.42
CA ARG A 718 -1.29 6.83 -25.15
C ARG A 718 -1.87 5.81 -26.14
N TYR A 719 -3.10 6.04 -26.57
CA TYR A 719 -3.85 5.14 -27.43
C TYR A 719 -4.13 5.80 -28.78
N SER A 720 -4.63 5.00 -29.72
CA SER A 720 -5.19 5.51 -30.97
C SER A 720 -6.45 6.35 -30.72
N PRO A 721 -6.72 7.42 -31.49
CA PRO A 721 -7.94 8.20 -31.38
C PRO A 721 -9.22 7.40 -31.65
N LEU A 722 -9.12 6.20 -32.25
CA LEU A 722 -10.29 5.38 -32.59
C LEU A 722 -11.15 5.00 -31.37
N ILE A 723 -10.53 4.73 -30.22
CA ILE A 723 -11.27 4.38 -28.99
C ILE A 723 -12.03 5.61 -28.46
N ALA A 724 -11.38 6.78 -28.44
CA ALA A 724 -12.04 8.04 -28.10
C ALA A 724 -13.18 8.36 -29.07
N ALA A 725 -13.01 8.10 -30.37
CA ALA A 725 -14.05 8.29 -31.38
C ALA A 725 -15.27 7.37 -31.17
N LEU A 726 -15.09 6.15 -30.65
CA LEU A 726 -16.20 5.26 -30.29
C LEU A 726 -17.02 5.76 -29.10
N ILE A 727 -16.38 6.46 -28.14
CA ILE A 727 -17.05 6.99 -26.94
C ILE A 727 -17.64 8.39 -27.20
N ALA A 728 -17.10 9.14 -28.15
CA ALA A 728 -17.51 10.51 -28.50
C ALA A 728 -19.04 10.70 -28.69
N PRO A 729 -19.81 9.76 -29.28
CA PRO A 729 -21.27 9.91 -29.39
C PRO A 729 -21.99 10.16 -28.07
N GLY A 730 -21.48 9.62 -26.95
CA GLY A 730 -22.04 9.86 -25.61
C GLY A 730 -21.90 11.31 -25.12
N HIS A 731 -21.02 12.09 -25.73
CA HIS A 731 -20.76 13.51 -25.40
C HIS A 731 -21.38 14.49 -26.41
N TRP A 732 -21.82 14.00 -27.58
CA TRP A 732 -22.39 14.82 -28.64
C TRP A 732 -23.63 15.64 -28.22
N PRO A 733 -24.57 15.11 -27.41
CA PRO A 733 -25.72 15.87 -26.93
C PRO A 733 -25.33 17.14 -26.14
N PHE A 734 -24.11 17.18 -25.60
CA PHE A 734 -23.61 18.25 -24.76
C PHE A 734 -22.55 19.13 -25.45
N ARG A 735 -22.29 18.90 -26.74
CA ARG A 735 -21.25 19.58 -27.53
C ARG A 735 -21.30 21.10 -27.44
N ASN A 736 -22.49 21.70 -27.57
CA ASN A 736 -22.66 23.15 -27.58
C ASN A 736 -22.21 23.82 -26.26
N ARG A 737 -22.27 23.08 -25.14
CA ARG A 737 -21.84 23.57 -23.83
C ARG A 737 -20.34 23.38 -23.63
N LEU A 738 -19.81 22.24 -24.08
CA LEU A 738 -18.38 21.94 -24.07
C LEU A 738 -17.57 22.96 -24.89
N VAL A 739 -18.02 23.28 -26.11
CA VAL A 739 -17.35 24.24 -27.00
C VAL A 739 -17.35 25.67 -26.45
N ARG A 740 -18.39 26.09 -25.71
CA ARG A 740 -18.48 27.44 -25.12
C ARG A 740 -17.46 27.70 -24.00
N GLN A 741 -16.88 26.66 -23.42
CA GLN A 741 -15.95 26.76 -22.30
C GLN A 741 -14.49 26.54 -22.69
N SER A 742 -14.23 26.07 -23.91
CA SER A 742 -12.88 25.90 -24.44
C SER A 742 -12.27 27.27 -24.81
N PRO A 743 -11.13 27.67 -24.23
CA PRO A 743 -10.49 28.93 -24.58
C PRO A 743 -10.05 28.92 -26.05
N SER A 744 -10.44 29.93 -26.82
CA SER A 744 -10.06 30.08 -28.22
C SER A 744 -8.54 30.27 -28.35
N VAL A 745 -7.82 29.25 -28.78
CA VAL A 745 -6.39 29.35 -29.11
C VAL A 745 -6.24 29.33 -30.63
N SER A 746 -5.63 30.39 -31.18
CA SER A 746 -5.37 30.54 -32.61
C SER A 746 -4.30 29.56 -33.12
N PRO A 747 -4.36 29.04 -34.36
CA PRO A 747 -3.57 27.88 -34.79
C PRO A 747 -2.09 28.13 -35.14
N LYS A 748 -1.51 29.31 -34.82
CA LYS A 748 -0.24 29.76 -35.45
C LYS A 748 1.04 29.72 -34.61
N THR A 749 1.06 29.17 -33.40
CA THR A 749 2.28 29.17 -32.55
C THR A 749 2.66 27.78 -32.04
N LEU A 750 2.80 26.81 -32.94
CA LEU A 750 3.07 25.40 -32.59
C LEU A 750 4.48 24.90 -32.96
N PHE A 751 5.39 25.78 -33.40
CA PHE A 751 6.78 25.43 -33.70
C PHE A 751 7.76 26.38 -33.03
N ASP A 752 7.94 26.23 -31.72
CA ASP A 752 9.17 26.67 -31.04
C ASP A 752 9.64 25.56 -30.07
N PRO A 753 10.76 24.86 -30.37
CA PRO A 753 11.25 23.76 -29.54
C PRO A 753 11.85 24.19 -28.19
N SER A 754 11.96 25.49 -27.91
CA SER A 754 12.79 26.01 -26.81
C SER A 754 12.05 26.26 -25.48
N LEU A 755 10.72 26.08 -25.40
CA LEU A 755 9.91 26.50 -24.25
C LEU A 755 9.23 25.36 -23.45
N ASN A 756 9.73 24.12 -23.53
CA ASN A 756 9.06 22.96 -22.93
C ASN A 756 9.66 22.46 -21.60
N THR A 757 10.08 23.37 -20.72
CA THR A 757 10.42 23.05 -19.32
C THR A 757 9.72 24.01 -18.38
N GLN A 758 8.58 23.56 -17.84
CA GLN A 758 7.76 24.11 -16.74
C GLN A 758 6.29 24.30 -17.16
N ARG A 759 5.62 23.20 -17.49
CA ARG A 759 4.17 23.10 -17.26
C ARG A 759 3.95 22.03 -16.22
N THR A 760 3.65 22.46 -15.00
CA THR A 760 3.09 21.59 -13.97
C THR A 760 1.75 21.05 -14.49
N PRO A 761 1.44 19.75 -14.31
CA PRO A 761 0.15 19.22 -14.67
C PRO A 761 -0.87 19.79 -13.68
N MET A 762 -1.54 20.85 -14.10
CA MET A 762 -2.72 21.36 -13.45
C MET A 762 -3.78 20.27 -13.61
N HIS A 763 -4.16 19.61 -12.52
CA HIS A 763 -5.40 18.85 -12.46
C HIS A 763 -6.53 19.86 -12.72
N THR A 764 -6.89 20.04 -13.99
CA THR A 764 -8.06 20.81 -14.38
C THR A 764 -9.28 20.07 -13.84
N SER A 765 -9.90 20.71 -12.86
CA SER A 765 -11.16 20.30 -12.30
C SER A 765 -12.21 20.08 -13.40
N THR A 766 -12.81 18.90 -13.35
CA THR A 766 -13.94 18.40 -14.13
C THR A 766 -15.19 19.29 -14.01
N HIS A 767 -15.21 20.48 -14.61
CA HIS A 767 -16.37 21.37 -14.52
C HIS A 767 -16.73 21.97 -15.89
N GLY A 768 -17.57 21.22 -16.62
CA GLY A 768 -18.31 21.74 -17.77
C GLY A 768 -19.66 21.07 -18.01
N LEU A 769 -19.82 19.82 -17.54
CA LEU A 769 -21.09 19.09 -17.50
C LEU A 769 -21.65 19.09 -16.08
N THR A 770 -22.99 19.04 -15.95
CA THR A 770 -23.63 18.76 -14.66
C THR A 770 -23.37 17.30 -14.23
N SER A 771 -23.50 16.99 -12.93
CA SER A 771 -23.27 15.65 -12.38
C SER A 771 -24.09 14.56 -13.08
N VAL A 772 -25.32 14.87 -13.51
CA VAL A 772 -26.21 13.94 -14.20
C VAL A 772 -25.77 13.71 -15.66
N GLU A 773 -25.35 14.79 -16.35
CA GLU A 773 -24.91 14.70 -17.74
C GLU A 773 -23.59 13.92 -17.88
N ASP A 774 -22.65 14.11 -16.93
CA ASP A 774 -21.41 13.32 -16.90
C ASP A 774 -21.70 11.84 -16.56
N ALA A 775 -22.70 11.55 -15.74
CA ALA A 775 -23.13 10.18 -15.49
C ALA A 775 -23.75 9.52 -16.74
N LEU A 776 -24.57 10.26 -17.51
CA LEU A 776 -25.17 9.77 -18.75
C LEU A 776 -24.13 9.51 -19.84
N SER A 777 -23.16 10.42 -20.04
CA SER A 777 -22.08 10.22 -21.02
C SER A 777 -21.20 9.01 -20.66
N ARG A 778 -20.92 8.83 -19.36
CA ARG A 778 -20.18 7.68 -18.84
C ARG A 778 -20.93 6.35 -18.99
N LEU A 779 -22.26 6.35 -18.96
CA LEU A 779 -23.05 5.13 -19.12
C LEU A 779 -22.94 4.57 -20.56
N TRP A 780 -22.90 5.45 -21.56
CA TRP A 780 -22.76 5.06 -22.98
C TRP A 780 -21.47 4.28 -23.25
N GLY A 781 -20.31 4.80 -22.83
CA GLY A 781 -19.03 4.13 -23.07
C GLY A 781 -18.93 2.78 -22.35
N LYS A 782 -19.42 2.68 -21.11
CA LYS A 782 -19.50 1.41 -20.37
C LYS A 782 -20.41 0.39 -21.07
N LEU A 783 -21.54 0.83 -21.64
CA LEU A 783 -22.45 -0.04 -22.40
C LEU A 783 -21.80 -0.60 -23.68
N ILE A 784 -21.05 0.22 -24.43
CA ILE A 784 -20.31 -0.23 -25.62
C ILE A 784 -19.35 -1.36 -25.26
N PHE A 785 -18.61 -1.24 -24.16
CA PHE A 785 -17.66 -2.27 -23.74
C PHE A 785 -18.34 -3.55 -23.26
N ILE A 786 -19.49 -3.45 -22.60
CA ILE A 786 -20.33 -4.61 -22.24
C ILE A 786 -20.83 -5.33 -23.50
N ILE A 787 -21.30 -4.60 -24.52
CA ILE A 787 -21.75 -5.19 -25.78
C ILE A 787 -20.58 -5.89 -26.49
N ALA A 788 -19.42 -5.24 -26.58
CA ALA A 788 -18.22 -5.83 -27.16
C ALA A 788 -17.78 -7.12 -26.42
N ASP A 789 -17.88 -7.13 -25.09
CA ASP A 789 -17.56 -8.30 -24.26
C ASP A 789 -18.48 -9.50 -24.57
N LEU A 790 -19.78 -9.27 -24.77
CA LEU A 790 -20.73 -10.31 -25.17
C LEU A 790 -20.51 -10.77 -26.61
N MET A 791 -20.13 -9.86 -27.52
CA MET A 791 -19.77 -10.19 -28.89
C MET A 791 -18.52 -11.09 -28.95
N CYS A 792 -17.53 -10.90 -28.06
CA CYS A 792 -16.38 -11.80 -27.94
C CYS A 792 -16.83 -13.24 -27.67
N ALA A 793 -17.73 -13.46 -26.70
CA ALA A 793 -18.26 -14.79 -26.40
C ALA A 793 -18.99 -15.42 -27.59
N TRP A 794 -19.81 -14.63 -28.30
CA TRP A 794 -20.48 -15.10 -29.51
C TRP A 794 -19.49 -15.49 -30.61
N LEU A 795 -18.45 -14.70 -30.85
CA LEU A 795 -17.41 -15.01 -31.82
C LEU A 795 -16.59 -16.25 -31.42
N GLN A 796 -16.21 -16.37 -30.13
CA GLN A 796 -15.51 -17.54 -29.61
C GLN A 796 -16.29 -18.84 -29.87
N TYR A 797 -17.60 -18.84 -29.57
CA TYR A 797 -18.47 -19.98 -29.85
C TYR A 797 -18.44 -20.36 -31.33
N ASN A 798 -18.65 -19.39 -32.22
CA ASN A 798 -18.65 -19.64 -33.67
C ASN A 798 -17.30 -20.17 -34.17
N ILE A 799 -16.18 -19.65 -33.65
CA ILE A 799 -14.84 -20.11 -34.03
C ILE A 799 -14.62 -21.56 -33.60
N ILE A 800 -15.04 -21.95 -32.38
CA ILE A 800 -14.91 -23.32 -31.89
C ILE A 800 -15.69 -24.29 -32.80
N ILE A 801 -16.91 -23.93 -33.19
CA ILE A 801 -17.73 -24.73 -34.10
C ILE A 801 -17.07 -24.85 -35.48
N ILE A 802 -16.62 -23.74 -36.07
CA ILE A 802 -15.95 -23.72 -37.39
C ILE A 802 -14.69 -24.61 -37.38
N GLN A 803 -13.85 -24.50 -36.35
CA GLN A 803 -12.62 -25.29 -36.23
C GLN A 803 -12.89 -26.79 -36.07
N ALA A 804 -13.93 -27.15 -35.33
CA ALA A 804 -14.33 -28.54 -35.15
C ALA A 804 -14.90 -29.13 -36.45
N MET A 805 -15.72 -28.38 -37.19
CA MET A 805 -16.20 -28.80 -38.52
C MET A 805 -15.05 -29.02 -39.51
N PHE A 806 -14.05 -28.13 -39.50
CA PHE A 806 -12.86 -28.27 -40.35
C PHE A 806 -12.02 -29.51 -40.00
N SER A 807 -12.08 -29.98 -38.76
CA SER A 807 -11.36 -31.19 -38.30
C SER A 807 -12.08 -32.50 -38.62
N LEU A 808 -13.39 -32.44 -38.91
CA LEU A 808 -14.25 -33.59 -39.22
C LEU A 808 -14.37 -33.87 -40.73
N ALA A 809 -14.07 -32.89 -41.58
CA ALA A 809 -14.13 -33.06 -43.03
C ALA A 809 -12.82 -33.69 -43.57
N ILE A 810 -12.85 -34.99 -43.90
CA ILE A 810 -12.33 -35.69 -45.12
C ILE A 810 -12.17 -37.20 -44.83
N PRO A 811 -12.49 -38.13 -45.76
CA PRO A 811 -12.88 -37.94 -47.17
C PRO A 811 -14.29 -38.45 -47.49
N ASN A 812 -15.01 -37.73 -48.34
CA ASN A 812 -15.55 -38.32 -49.56
C ASN A 812 -15.75 -37.18 -50.56
N SER A 813 -15.39 -37.47 -51.81
CA SER A 813 -15.81 -36.72 -52.98
C SER A 813 -17.29 -36.37 -52.87
N VAL A 814 -17.68 -35.22 -53.44
CA VAL A 814 -19.08 -34.74 -53.50
C VAL A 814 -19.58 -34.03 -52.22
N CYS A 815 -18.95 -32.92 -51.85
CA CYS A 815 -19.72 -31.81 -51.27
C CYS A 815 -19.08 -30.45 -51.61
N MET A 816 -18.86 -30.26 -52.91
CA MET A 816 -18.93 -28.93 -53.51
C MET A 816 -20.40 -28.51 -53.45
N PHE A 817 -20.84 -27.92 -52.34
CA PHE A 817 -22.05 -27.11 -52.42
C PHE A 817 -21.72 -25.89 -53.27
N SER A 818 -22.28 -25.94 -54.48
CA SER A 818 -22.37 -24.89 -55.48
C SER A 818 -22.50 -23.50 -54.86
N LEU A 819 -21.40 -22.77 -54.82
CA LEU A 819 -21.41 -21.33 -55.06
C LEU A 819 -20.58 -21.15 -56.33
N THR A 820 -21.29 -21.37 -57.43
CA THR A 820 -20.89 -21.10 -58.81
C THR A 820 -20.07 -19.82 -58.91
N ARG A 821 -18.95 -19.93 -59.63
CA ARG A 821 -18.44 -18.87 -60.51
C ARG A 821 -19.62 -18.06 -61.03
N HIS A 822 -19.70 -16.77 -60.68
CA HIS A 822 -20.15 -15.62 -61.47
C HIS A 822 -20.33 -14.45 -60.48
N ASN A 823 -19.92 -13.25 -60.91
CA ASN A 823 -19.95 -11.95 -60.19
C ASN A 823 -18.68 -11.57 -59.42
N TYR A 824 -17.63 -11.26 -60.20
CA TYR A 824 -16.69 -10.20 -59.87
C TYR A 824 -17.35 -8.84 -60.16
N THR A 825 -18.29 -8.42 -59.32
CA THR A 825 -18.89 -7.08 -59.31
C THR A 825 -19.65 -6.95 -58.00
N TYR A 826 -19.77 -5.73 -57.46
CA TYR A 826 -20.24 -5.39 -56.09
C TYR A 826 -19.12 -5.39 -55.03
N LEU A 827 -18.31 -4.34 -55.10
CA LEU A 827 -17.25 -4.01 -54.13
C LEU A 827 -17.78 -3.22 -52.91
N PHE A 828 -19.07 -2.92 -52.84
CA PHE A 828 -19.69 -2.19 -51.73
C PHE A 828 -21.17 -2.58 -51.62
N GLU A 829 -21.49 -3.48 -50.69
CA GLU A 829 -22.81 -3.55 -50.07
C GLU A 829 -22.66 -3.43 -48.54
N PRO A 830 -23.57 -2.72 -47.86
CA PRO A 830 -23.49 -2.48 -46.43
C PRO A 830 -23.69 -3.79 -45.65
N ILE A 831 -23.07 -3.85 -44.47
CA ILE A 831 -23.20 -4.95 -43.52
C ILE A 831 -24.67 -5.02 -43.04
N HIS A 832 -25.51 -5.79 -43.73
CA HIS A 832 -26.75 -6.28 -43.17
C HIS A 832 -26.42 -7.49 -42.29
N PHE A 833 -26.50 -7.31 -40.97
CA PHE A 833 -26.62 -8.40 -40.00
C PHE A 833 -28.03 -9.00 -40.14
N SER A 834 -28.26 -9.79 -41.18
CA SER A 834 -29.47 -10.62 -41.27
C SER A 834 -29.30 -11.85 -40.38
N LEU A 835 -30.23 -11.98 -39.43
CA LEU A 835 -30.47 -13.18 -38.62
C LEU A 835 -30.55 -14.40 -39.55
N ILE A 836 -29.57 -15.30 -39.47
CA ILE A 836 -29.75 -16.67 -39.95
C ILE A 836 -30.64 -17.36 -38.93
N GLN A 837 -31.96 -17.33 -39.16
CA GLN A 837 -32.83 -18.39 -38.67
C GLN A 837 -32.56 -19.65 -39.48
N PRO A 838 -32.54 -20.85 -38.87
CA PRO A 838 -32.56 -22.08 -39.62
C PRO A 838 -33.97 -22.24 -40.19
N GLU A 839 -34.21 -21.78 -41.41
CA GLU A 839 -35.42 -22.17 -42.14
C GLU A 839 -35.35 -23.66 -42.48
N THR A 840 -36.50 -24.28 -42.26
CA THR A 840 -36.88 -25.67 -42.44
C THR A 840 -36.38 -26.27 -43.75
N VAL A 841 -35.41 -27.19 -43.68
CA VAL A 841 -35.14 -28.13 -44.77
C VAL A 841 -36.08 -29.31 -44.58
N HIS A 842 -37.00 -29.46 -45.54
CA HIS A 842 -37.87 -30.62 -45.67
C HIS A 842 -37.05 -31.92 -45.68
N GLU A 843 -37.54 -32.90 -44.93
CA GLU A 843 -37.07 -34.28 -44.93
C GLU A 843 -37.09 -34.87 -46.34
N SER A 844 -35.92 -35.28 -46.82
CA SER A 844 -35.79 -36.41 -47.74
C SER A 844 -34.47 -37.13 -47.47
N SER A 845 -34.58 -38.20 -46.69
CA SER A 845 -33.78 -39.43 -46.72
C SER A 845 -32.33 -39.33 -47.22
N GLU A 846 -31.38 -39.27 -46.30
CA GLU A 846 -30.28 -40.25 -46.18
C GLU A 846 -29.49 -40.00 -44.88
N ASN A 847 -29.23 -41.08 -44.13
CA ASN A 847 -28.63 -41.06 -42.79
C ASN A 847 -27.19 -40.55 -42.80
N ILE A 848 -26.99 -39.25 -42.57
CA ILE A 848 -25.71 -38.69 -42.13
C ILE A 848 -25.88 -38.23 -40.67
N SER A 849 -25.43 -39.06 -39.73
CA SER A 849 -25.43 -38.72 -38.31
C SER A 849 -24.48 -37.55 -38.02
N PHE A 850 -25.01 -36.33 -37.89
CA PHE A 850 -24.25 -35.14 -37.52
C PHE A 850 -23.69 -35.22 -36.07
N PRO A 851 -22.40 -34.92 -35.82
CA PRO A 851 -21.83 -34.88 -34.47
C PRO A 851 -22.16 -33.56 -33.72
N SER A 852 -23.41 -33.07 -33.79
CA SER A 852 -23.74 -31.65 -33.55
C SER A 852 -24.09 -31.25 -32.09
N VAL A 853 -24.68 -32.14 -31.28
CA VAL A 853 -25.19 -31.74 -29.94
C VAL A 853 -24.09 -31.72 -28.87
N LYS A 854 -23.23 -32.74 -28.79
CA LYS A 854 -22.18 -32.80 -27.76
C LYS A 854 -21.11 -31.70 -27.93
N LEU A 855 -20.78 -31.37 -29.17
CA LEU A 855 -19.79 -30.35 -29.51
C LEU A 855 -20.29 -28.93 -29.20
N SER A 856 -21.55 -28.64 -29.54
CA SER A 856 -22.16 -27.35 -29.21
C SER A 856 -22.28 -27.15 -27.70
N GLN A 857 -22.61 -28.19 -26.94
CA GLN A 857 -22.62 -28.14 -25.48
C GLN A 857 -21.22 -27.88 -24.88
N LEU A 858 -20.19 -28.55 -25.38
CA LEU A 858 -18.81 -28.30 -24.95
C LEU A 858 -18.37 -26.85 -25.25
N ALA A 859 -18.71 -26.34 -26.44
CA ALA A 859 -18.40 -24.96 -26.83
C ALA A 859 -19.09 -23.94 -25.90
N VAL A 860 -20.37 -24.14 -25.59
CA VAL A 860 -21.11 -23.29 -24.64
C VAL A 860 -20.47 -23.34 -23.25
N LEU A 861 -20.08 -24.52 -22.78
CA LEU A 861 -19.42 -24.68 -21.47
C LEU A 861 -18.09 -23.93 -21.41
N LEU A 862 -17.23 -24.11 -22.41
CA LEU A 862 -15.91 -23.46 -22.49
C LEU A 862 -16.03 -21.92 -22.53
N VAL A 863 -16.96 -21.40 -23.32
CA VAL A 863 -17.20 -19.95 -23.42
C VAL A 863 -17.83 -19.40 -22.14
N SER A 864 -18.75 -20.15 -21.53
CA SER A 864 -19.43 -19.73 -20.30
C SER A 864 -18.44 -19.61 -19.14
N PHE A 865 -17.61 -20.63 -18.91
CA PHE A 865 -16.62 -20.62 -17.82
C PHE A 865 -15.38 -19.77 -18.14
N GLY A 866 -14.90 -19.79 -19.39
CA GLY A 866 -13.68 -19.10 -19.78
C GLY A 866 -13.83 -17.58 -19.93
N TRP A 867 -15.03 -17.10 -20.30
CA TRP A 867 -15.26 -15.69 -20.64
C TRP A 867 -16.54 -15.09 -20.03
N LEU A 868 -17.73 -15.67 -20.23
CA LEU A 868 -18.99 -15.00 -19.84
C LEU A 868 -19.16 -14.83 -18.32
N PHE A 869 -18.88 -15.87 -17.55
CA PHE A 869 -19.01 -15.87 -16.08
C PHE A 869 -17.66 -15.86 -15.37
N ASN A 870 -16.57 -15.60 -16.11
CA ASN A 870 -15.28 -15.36 -15.50
C ASN A 870 -15.32 -14.02 -14.75
N PRO A 871 -15.03 -13.98 -13.43
CA PRO A 871 -15.15 -12.77 -12.64
C PRO A 871 -14.21 -11.66 -13.11
N VAL A 872 -13.05 -12.01 -13.68
CA VAL A 872 -12.07 -11.03 -14.17
C VAL A 872 -12.61 -10.27 -15.37
N THR A 873 -13.13 -10.97 -16.38
CA THR A 873 -13.67 -10.36 -17.61
C THR A 873 -14.96 -9.57 -17.32
N ALA A 874 -15.84 -10.12 -16.47
CA ALA A 874 -17.08 -9.46 -16.07
C ALA A 874 -16.83 -8.15 -15.32
N VAL A 875 -15.91 -8.12 -14.35
CA VAL A 875 -15.59 -6.89 -13.61
C VAL A 875 -14.90 -5.87 -14.50
N VAL A 876 -13.94 -6.29 -15.33
CA VAL A 876 -13.16 -5.36 -16.14
C VAL A 876 -13.99 -4.69 -17.25
N SER A 877 -14.92 -5.42 -17.88
CA SER A 877 -15.85 -4.85 -18.87
C SER A 877 -16.76 -3.78 -18.24
N VAL A 878 -17.32 -4.05 -17.06
CA VAL A 878 -18.20 -3.12 -16.33
C VAL A 878 -17.45 -1.88 -15.83
N ARG A 879 -16.18 -2.03 -15.43
CA ARG A 879 -15.30 -0.93 -15.00
C ARG A 879 -14.82 -0.03 -16.15
N GLY A 880 -15.17 -0.34 -17.41
CA GLY A 880 -14.99 0.57 -18.53
C GLY A 880 -13.70 0.36 -19.34
N ASN A 881 -13.19 -0.87 -19.42
CA ASN A 881 -11.97 -1.15 -20.18
C ASN A 881 -12.25 -1.46 -21.67
N ALA A 882 -11.51 -0.79 -22.58
CA ALA A 882 -11.63 -0.94 -24.02
C ALA A 882 -11.05 -2.25 -24.61
N GLU A 883 -10.39 -3.11 -23.81
CA GLU A 883 -9.82 -4.38 -24.29
C GLU A 883 -10.82 -5.30 -25.00
N ALA A 884 -12.10 -5.28 -24.57
CA ALA A 884 -13.14 -6.08 -25.20
C ALA A 884 -13.35 -5.70 -26.67
N VAL A 885 -13.24 -4.41 -27.03
CA VAL A 885 -13.37 -3.92 -28.41
C VAL A 885 -12.25 -4.49 -29.28
N LEU A 886 -11.02 -4.47 -28.79
CA LEU A 886 -9.89 -5.08 -29.49
C LEU A 886 -10.04 -6.60 -29.61
N GLY A 887 -10.56 -7.25 -28.56
CA GLY A 887 -10.90 -8.67 -28.56
C GLY A 887 -11.86 -9.05 -29.69
N VAL A 888 -12.92 -8.26 -29.90
CA VAL A 888 -13.86 -8.45 -31.03
C VAL A 888 -13.13 -8.38 -32.37
N CYS A 889 -12.27 -7.39 -32.57
CA CYS A 889 -11.51 -7.24 -33.81
C CYS A 889 -10.55 -8.42 -34.07
N ILE A 890 -9.84 -8.89 -33.03
CA ILE A 890 -8.92 -10.04 -33.12
C ILE A 890 -9.69 -11.32 -33.46
N LEU A 891 -10.80 -11.59 -32.76
CA LEU A 891 -11.63 -12.76 -33.00
C LEU A 891 -12.31 -12.70 -34.38
N ALA A 892 -12.77 -11.53 -34.81
CA ALA A 892 -13.31 -11.33 -36.15
C ALA A 892 -12.26 -11.62 -37.23
N CYS A 893 -11.03 -11.12 -37.06
CA CYS A 893 -9.90 -11.43 -37.94
C CYS A 893 -9.65 -12.95 -38.02
N LEU A 894 -9.56 -13.63 -36.87
CA LEU A 894 -9.38 -15.09 -36.81
C LEU A 894 -10.52 -15.83 -37.52
N ALA A 895 -11.78 -15.46 -37.27
CA ALA A 895 -12.95 -16.06 -37.91
C ALA A 895 -12.93 -15.87 -39.44
N LEU A 896 -12.53 -14.70 -39.93
CA LEU A 896 -12.43 -14.39 -41.35
C LEU A 896 -11.30 -15.18 -42.04
N ILE A 897 -10.16 -15.37 -41.37
CA ILE A 897 -9.05 -16.23 -41.85
C ILE A 897 -9.55 -17.67 -41.99
N LEU A 898 -10.24 -18.19 -40.99
CA LEU A 898 -10.80 -19.55 -41.02
C LEU A 898 -11.85 -19.72 -42.13
N ARG A 899 -12.60 -18.67 -42.45
CA ARG A 899 -13.58 -18.62 -43.56
C ARG A 899 -12.96 -18.26 -44.92
N ARG A 900 -11.63 -18.17 -45.03
CA ARG A 900 -10.87 -17.83 -46.25
C ARG A 900 -11.17 -16.46 -46.88
N ARG A 901 -11.76 -15.51 -46.14
CA ARG A 901 -11.99 -14.13 -46.61
C ARG A 901 -10.77 -13.24 -46.33
N LEU A 902 -9.69 -13.47 -47.06
CA LEU A 902 -8.36 -12.97 -46.72
C LEU A 902 -8.18 -11.44 -46.81
N PHE A 903 -8.76 -10.79 -47.82
CA PHE A 903 -8.67 -9.33 -47.93
C PHE A 903 -9.38 -8.64 -46.76
N LEU A 904 -10.59 -9.09 -46.42
CA LEU A 904 -11.35 -8.58 -45.29
C LEU A 904 -10.67 -8.90 -43.95
N ALA A 905 -10.08 -10.10 -43.81
CA ALA A 905 -9.25 -10.44 -42.66
C ALA A 905 -8.06 -9.48 -42.52
N GLY A 906 -7.42 -9.11 -43.63
CA GLY A 906 -6.36 -8.10 -43.67
C GLY A 906 -6.84 -6.73 -43.20
N LEU A 907 -8.01 -6.27 -43.64
CA LEU A 907 -8.62 -5.01 -43.18
C LEU A 907 -8.82 -4.99 -41.66
N PHE A 908 -9.40 -6.06 -41.09
CA PHE A 908 -9.57 -6.17 -39.64
C PHE A 908 -8.22 -6.27 -38.91
N PHE A 909 -7.22 -6.94 -39.49
CA PHE A 909 -5.89 -7.02 -38.91
C PHE A 909 -5.20 -5.66 -38.83
N GLY A 910 -5.29 -4.84 -39.88
CA GLY A 910 -4.77 -3.46 -39.84
C GLY A 910 -5.49 -2.57 -38.82
N ILE A 911 -6.81 -2.72 -38.66
CA ILE A 911 -7.57 -2.06 -37.57
C ILE A 911 -7.06 -2.51 -36.19
N CYS A 912 -6.80 -3.81 -35.99
CA CYS A 912 -6.26 -4.33 -34.73
C CYS A 912 -4.92 -3.67 -34.39
N ILE A 913 -4.00 -3.60 -35.36
CA ILE A 913 -2.67 -3.00 -35.19
C ILE A 913 -2.78 -1.49 -34.90
N HIS A 914 -3.71 -0.81 -35.56
CA HIS A 914 -3.95 0.61 -35.34
C HIS A 914 -4.50 0.89 -33.94
N LEU A 915 -5.38 0.03 -33.43
CA LEU A 915 -5.93 0.15 -32.07
C LEU A 915 -4.87 -0.06 -30.99
N LYS A 916 -4.06 -1.12 -31.13
CA LYS A 916 -2.88 -1.40 -30.30
C LYS A 916 -1.84 -2.14 -31.13
N LEU A 917 -0.57 -1.93 -30.83
CA LEU A 917 0.52 -2.50 -31.65
C LEU A 917 0.73 -4.01 -31.47
N TYR A 918 0.34 -4.61 -30.33
CA TYR A 918 0.67 -6.01 -30.05
C TYR A 918 0.12 -7.06 -31.03
N PRO A 919 -1.05 -6.91 -31.69
CA PRO A 919 -1.55 -7.92 -32.64
C PRO A 919 -0.61 -8.19 -33.83
N VAL A 920 0.38 -7.33 -34.08
CA VAL A 920 1.48 -7.59 -35.04
C VAL A 920 2.16 -8.94 -34.77
N ILE A 921 2.20 -9.42 -33.52
CA ILE A 921 2.79 -10.72 -33.15
C ILE A 921 2.12 -11.92 -33.85
N TYR A 922 0.90 -11.77 -34.38
CA TYR A 922 0.21 -12.84 -35.11
C TYR A 922 0.69 -12.99 -36.55
N SER A 923 1.43 -12.01 -37.09
CA SER A 923 1.88 -12.00 -38.49
C SER A 923 2.66 -13.27 -38.88
N PRO A 924 3.63 -13.78 -38.09
CA PRO A 924 4.33 -15.03 -38.41
C PRO A 924 3.41 -16.25 -38.43
N ALA A 925 2.45 -16.33 -37.50
CA ALA A 925 1.49 -17.42 -37.44
C ALA A 925 0.52 -17.40 -38.64
N ILE A 926 0.05 -16.21 -39.02
CA ILE A 926 -0.82 -16.01 -40.19
C ILE A 926 -0.05 -16.37 -41.47
N TYR A 927 1.17 -15.88 -41.63
CA TYR A 927 2.01 -16.16 -42.79
C TYR A 927 2.19 -17.68 -42.98
N LEU A 928 2.66 -18.39 -41.95
CA LEU A 928 2.88 -19.83 -42.01
C LEU A 928 1.58 -20.63 -42.27
N TRP A 929 0.44 -20.17 -41.74
CA TRP A 929 -0.86 -20.78 -42.00
C TRP A 929 -1.27 -20.66 -43.48
N LEU A 930 -1.07 -19.48 -44.09
CA LEU A 930 -1.38 -19.26 -45.51
C LEU A 930 -0.44 -20.03 -46.45
N SER A 931 0.82 -20.23 -46.07
CA SER A 931 1.77 -21.05 -46.83
C SER A 931 1.31 -22.51 -46.98
N GLN A 932 0.56 -23.06 -46.01
CA GLN A 932 0.01 -24.42 -46.12
C GLN A 932 -0.95 -24.59 -47.30
N TRP A 933 -1.61 -23.51 -47.75
CA TRP A 933 -2.59 -23.58 -48.84
C TRP A 933 -1.96 -23.56 -50.23
N SER A 934 -0.66 -23.29 -50.31
CA SER A 934 0.08 -23.17 -51.58
C SER A 934 1.05 -24.33 -51.85
N CYS A 935 1.37 -25.16 -50.85
CA CYS A 935 2.33 -26.26 -51.00
C CYS A 935 1.65 -27.64 -51.06
N LYS A 936 1.90 -28.41 -52.12
CA LYS A 936 1.70 -29.87 -52.11
C LYS A 936 2.76 -30.50 -51.18
N PRO A 937 2.41 -31.41 -50.26
CA PRO A 937 3.38 -32.01 -49.35
C PRO A 937 4.36 -32.90 -50.14
N SER A 938 5.67 -32.61 -50.03
CA SER A 938 6.73 -33.49 -50.53
C SER A 938 7.86 -33.53 -49.50
N GLY A 939 8.34 -34.73 -49.17
CA GLY A 939 9.17 -35.03 -47.99
C GLY A 939 10.62 -34.52 -47.97
N SER A 940 11.02 -33.66 -48.90
CA SER A 940 12.39 -33.14 -49.00
C SER A 940 12.64 -31.89 -48.14
N THR A 941 13.86 -31.68 -47.63
CA THR A 941 14.29 -30.43 -46.94
C THR A 941 14.06 -29.18 -47.78
N TYR A 942 14.10 -29.29 -49.13
CA TYR A 942 13.77 -28.20 -50.06
C TYR A 942 12.29 -27.75 -49.98
N SER A 943 11.37 -28.60 -49.50
CA SER A 943 9.96 -28.22 -49.33
C SER A 943 9.74 -27.28 -48.13
N ARG A 944 10.65 -27.29 -47.14
CA ARG A 944 10.60 -26.35 -45.99
C ARG A 944 10.98 -24.93 -46.39
N LEU A 945 11.89 -24.75 -47.33
CA LEU A 945 12.26 -23.43 -47.87
C LEU A 945 11.13 -22.82 -48.74
N ARG A 946 10.29 -23.65 -49.38
CA ARG A 946 9.09 -23.21 -50.10
C ARG A 946 8.02 -22.57 -49.21
N LEU A 947 8.01 -22.82 -47.91
CA LEU A 947 7.08 -22.16 -46.96
C LEU A 947 7.35 -20.65 -46.81
N LEU A 948 8.53 -20.16 -47.22
CA LEU A 948 8.92 -18.75 -47.16
C LEU A 948 8.61 -17.98 -48.45
N ILE A 949 8.05 -18.64 -49.47
CA ILE A 949 7.70 -17.98 -50.73
C ILE A 949 6.24 -17.47 -50.63
N PRO A 950 6.01 -16.15 -50.78
CA PRO A 950 4.68 -15.58 -50.66
C PRO A 950 3.79 -15.99 -51.84
N SER A 951 2.56 -16.38 -51.53
CA SER A 951 1.52 -16.72 -52.52
C SER A 951 0.50 -15.59 -52.71
N ARG A 952 -0.41 -15.71 -53.69
CA ARG A 952 -1.51 -14.74 -53.90
C ARG A 952 -2.34 -14.48 -52.64
N ALA A 953 -2.51 -15.50 -51.79
CA ALA A 953 -3.19 -15.39 -50.50
C ALA A 953 -2.49 -14.40 -49.56
N HIS A 954 -1.15 -14.41 -49.54
CA HIS A 954 -0.34 -13.50 -48.74
C HIS A 954 -0.49 -12.06 -49.23
N PHE A 955 -0.44 -11.83 -50.55
CA PHE A 955 -0.62 -10.50 -51.14
C PHE A 955 -2.02 -9.94 -50.86
N ALA A 956 -3.07 -10.75 -50.99
CA ALA A 956 -4.45 -10.31 -50.70
C ALA A 956 -4.63 -9.88 -49.23
N PHE A 957 -4.07 -10.64 -48.30
CA PHE A 957 -4.10 -10.30 -46.87
C PHE A 957 -3.25 -9.05 -46.56
N ALA A 958 -2.04 -8.98 -47.12
CA ALA A 958 -1.13 -7.86 -46.92
C ALA A 958 -1.71 -6.55 -47.48
N LEU A 959 -2.33 -6.59 -48.66
CA LEU A 959 -2.97 -5.42 -49.27
C LEU A 959 -4.10 -4.87 -48.39
N GLY A 960 -4.99 -5.72 -47.87
CA GLY A 960 -6.04 -5.30 -46.94
C GLY A 960 -5.46 -4.72 -45.64
N THR A 961 -4.39 -5.30 -45.12
CA THR A 961 -3.70 -4.81 -43.91
C THR A 961 -3.10 -3.43 -44.12
N LEU A 962 -2.35 -3.24 -45.21
CA LEU A 962 -1.70 -1.97 -45.53
C LEU A 962 -2.72 -0.87 -45.82
N LEU A 963 -3.83 -1.20 -46.51
CA LEU A 963 -4.88 -0.23 -46.81
C LEU A 963 -5.53 0.32 -45.53
N SER A 964 -5.99 -0.56 -44.64
CA SER A 964 -6.64 -0.16 -43.39
C SER A 964 -5.69 0.53 -42.42
N LEU A 965 -4.51 -0.03 -42.18
CA LEU A 965 -3.50 0.54 -41.27
C LEU A 965 -2.97 1.86 -41.80
N GLY A 966 -2.64 1.94 -43.09
CA GLY A 966 -2.11 3.13 -43.75
C GLY A 966 -3.13 4.27 -43.78
N LEU A 967 -4.39 3.98 -44.11
CA LEU A 967 -5.47 4.98 -44.10
C LEU A 967 -5.69 5.55 -42.71
N LEU A 968 -5.89 4.70 -41.70
CA LEU A 968 -6.16 5.15 -40.33
C LEU A 968 -4.98 5.90 -39.73
N THR A 969 -3.74 5.43 -39.97
CA THR A 969 -2.53 6.10 -39.49
C THR A 969 -2.37 7.46 -40.17
N THR A 970 -2.66 7.57 -41.47
CA THR A 970 -2.64 8.85 -42.20
C THR A 970 -3.68 9.82 -41.64
N ILE A 971 -4.91 9.36 -41.39
CA ILE A 971 -5.97 10.18 -40.75
C ILE A 971 -5.50 10.69 -39.38
N GLY A 972 -4.97 9.80 -38.54
CA GLY A 972 -4.46 10.17 -37.22
C GLY A 972 -3.30 11.16 -37.28
N TYR A 973 -2.37 10.96 -38.22
CA TYR A 973 -1.21 11.83 -38.44
C TYR A 973 -1.62 13.24 -38.86
N VAL A 974 -2.54 13.36 -39.83
CA VAL A 974 -2.98 14.65 -40.37
C VAL A 974 -3.78 15.44 -39.32
N TYR A 975 -4.65 14.78 -38.56
CA TYR A 975 -5.58 15.47 -37.66
C TYR A 975 -4.96 15.85 -36.30
N PHE A 976 -4.01 15.06 -35.77
CA PHE A 976 -3.49 15.20 -34.40
C PHE A 976 -2.00 15.59 -34.33
N GLY A 977 -1.55 16.49 -35.22
CA GLY A 977 -0.22 17.11 -35.10
C GLY A 977 0.97 16.21 -35.49
N GLY A 978 0.76 15.27 -36.41
CA GLY A 978 1.82 14.49 -37.06
C GLY A 978 2.65 13.62 -36.11
N MET A 979 3.85 14.09 -35.77
CA MET A 979 4.79 13.35 -34.91
C MET A 979 4.30 13.19 -33.47
N VAL A 980 3.43 14.08 -32.99
CA VAL A 980 2.83 13.94 -31.65
C VAL A 980 2.00 12.67 -31.58
N PHE A 981 1.09 12.45 -32.55
CA PHE A 981 0.31 11.22 -32.67
C PHE A 981 1.20 9.98 -32.75
N LEU A 982 2.18 9.95 -33.67
CA LEU A 982 3.04 8.77 -33.85
C LEU A 982 3.82 8.43 -32.59
N HIS A 983 4.33 9.46 -31.89
CA HIS A 983 5.06 9.25 -30.66
C HIS A 983 4.16 8.68 -29.57
N GLN A 984 2.99 9.30 -29.34
CA GLN A 984 2.11 8.92 -28.24
C GLN A 984 1.36 7.60 -28.47
N ALA A 985 0.94 7.32 -29.70
CA ALA A 985 0.19 6.10 -30.04
C ALA A 985 1.10 4.88 -30.26
N TYR A 986 2.31 5.07 -30.80
CA TYR A 986 3.18 3.95 -31.20
C TYR A 986 4.58 3.98 -30.58
N LEU A 987 5.39 5.01 -30.81
CA LEU A 987 6.82 4.97 -30.48
C LEU A 987 7.10 4.92 -28.97
N TYR A 988 6.23 5.54 -28.16
CA TYR A 988 6.31 5.51 -26.71
C TYR A 988 6.36 4.08 -26.13
N HIS A 989 5.66 3.13 -26.77
CA HIS A 989 5.59 1.75 -26.26
C HIS A 989 6.90 0.97 -26.42
N PHE A 990 7.80 1.39 -27.32
CA PHE A 990 9.12 0.76 -27.48
C PHE A 990 10.11 1.20 -26.39
N THR A 991 10.02 2.47 -25.96
CA THR A 991 10.91 3.05 -24.95
C THR A 991 10.40 2.89 -23.53
N ARG A 992 9.10 2.58 -23.35
CA ARG A 992 8.48 2.39 -22.03
C ARG A 992 9.19 1.31 -21.20
N VAL A 993 9.51 1.68 -19.96
CA VAL A 993 9.97 0.79 -18.90
C VAL A 993 9.17 1.12 -17.64
N ASP A 994 8.49 0.13 -17.06
CA ASP A 994 7.72 0.30 -15.84
C ASP A 994 8.44 -0.37 -14.67
N MET A 995 8.86 0.43 -13.69
CA MET A 995 9.58 -0.05 -12.51
C MET A 995 8.63 -0.38 -11.36
N LYS A 996 7.41 0.16 -11.40
CA LYS A 996 6.36 -0.07 -10.42
C LYS A 996 5.27 -0.94 -11.05
N HIS A 997 4.52 -1.65 -10.21
CA HIS A 997 3.34 -2.40 -10.65
C HIS A 997 3.56 -3.38 -11.82
N ASN A 998 4.76 -3.97 -11.90
CA ASN A 998 5.19 -4.80 -13.01
C ASN A 998 5.45 -6.24 -12.54
N PHE A 999 4.70 -7.20 -13.09
CA PHE A 999 4.88 -8.63 -12.82
C PHE A 999 6.17 -9.19 -13.41
N ALA A 1000 6.75 -8.54 -14.44
CA ALA A 1000 7.93 -9.04 -15.14
C ALA A 1000 9.20 -8.90 -14.29
N PRO A 1001 10.02 -9.94 -14.11
CA PRO A 1001 11.20 -9.88 -13.24
C PRO A 1001 12.29 -8.90 -13.72
N HIS A 1002 12.16 -8.38 -14.95
CA HIS A 1002 13.05 -7.37 -15.51
C HIS A 1002 12.99 -6.02 -14.78
N PHE A 1003 11.90 -5.70 -14.07
CA PHE A 1003 11.75 -4.39 -13.41
C PHE A 1003 12.87 -4.10 -12.40
N TYR A 1004 13.32 -5.12 -11.65
CA TYR A 1004 14.29 -4.94 -10.58
C TYR A 1004 15.70 -4.63 -11.09
N PRO A 1005 16.26 -5.35 -12.09
CA PRO A 1005 17.47 -4.94 -12.79
C PRO A 1005 17.37 -3.51 -13.39
N PHE A 1006 16.25 -3.15 -14.02
CA PHE A 1006 16.06 -1.79 -14.55
C PHE A 1006 16.04 -0.74 -13.44
N TYR A 1007 15.46 -1.04 -12.29
CA TYR A 1007 15.46 -0.18 -11.11
C TYR A 1007 16.87 0.02 -10.56
N LEU A 1008 17.65 -1.05 -10.41
CA LEU A 1008 19.04 -0.98 -9.95
C LEU A 1008 19.93 -0.16 -10.91
N LEU A 1009 19.84 -0.43 -12.21
CA LEU A 1009 20.59 0.31 -13.24
C LEU A 1009 20.19 1.80 -13.29
N SER A 1010 18.91 2.11 -13.12
CA SER A 1010 18.44 3.51 -13.10
C SER A 1010 18.86 4.24 -11.81
N GLY A 1011 18.91 3.54 -10.68
CA GLY A 1011 19.44 4.09 -9.42
C GLY A 1011 20.94 4.37 -9.49
N LEU A 1012 21.72 3.50 -10.16
CA LEU A 1012 23.15 3.71 -10.44
C LEU A 1012 23.38 4.97 -11.30
N GLN A 1013 22.54 5.18 -12.33
CA GLN A 1013 22.59 6.37 -13.18
C GLN A 1013 22.40 7.66 -12.38
N TRP A 1014 21.39 7.71 -11.52
CA TRP A 1014 21.12 8.88 -10.68
C TRP A 1014 22.29 9.23 -9.76
N LYS A 1015 22.86 8.22 -9.07
CA LYS A 1015 24.03 8.43 -8.20
C LYS A 1015 25.27 8.92 -8.96
N MET A 1016 25.47 8.45 -10.20
CA MET A 1016 26.58 8.92 -11.02
C MET A 1016 26.36 10.32 -11.61
N LEU A 1017 25.12 10.72 -11.91
CA LEU A 1017 24.82 12.10 -12.31
C LEU A 1017 25.07 13.07 -11.14
N ASP A 1018 24.65 12.69 -9.94
CA ASP A 1018 24.90 13.47 -8.72
C ASP A 1018 26.42 13.58 -8.46
N MET A 1019 27.15 12.46 -8.59
CA MET A 1019 28.61 12.49 -8.52
C MET A 1019 29.26 13.28 -9.65
N LYS A 1020 28.80 13.22 -10.91
CA LYS A 1020 29.32 14.06 -12.01
C LYS A 1020 29.11 15.55 -11.76
N THR A 1021 28.05 15.92 -11.07
CA THR A 1021 27.78 17.31 -10.66
C THR A 1021 28.74 17.75 -9.55
N VAL A 1022 29.09 16.84 -8.63
CA VAL A 1022 30.10 17.05 -7.58
C VAL A 1022 31.54 16.97 -8.12
N THR A 1023 31.80 16.17 -9.16
CA THR A 1023 33.13 15.91 -9.72
C THR A 1023 33.47 16.75 -10.94
N GLY A 1024 32.54 17.54 -11.47
CA GLY A 1024 32.86 18.67 -12.35
C GLY A 1024 33.79 19.71 -11.71
N LEU A 1025 34.00 19.63 -10.39
CA LEU A 1025 34.95 20.43 -9.61
C LEU A 1025 36.32 19.75 -9.37
N LEU A 1026 36.51 18.47 -9.73
CA LEU A 1026 37.76 17.75 -9.46
C LEU A 1026 38.19 16.87 -10.65
N ASN A 1027 39.37 17.20 -11.17
CA ASN A 1027 39.95 16.69 -12.40
C ASN A 1027 40.21 15.16 -12.39
N TYR A 1028 40.18 14.57 -13.58
CA TYR A 1028 40.22 13.13 -13.87
C TYR A 1028 41.44 12.40 -13.27
N GLY A 1029 41.21 11.59 -12.23
CA GLY A 1029 42.21 10.64 -11.71
C GLY A 1029 41.79 10.04 -10.37
N THR A 1030 41.71 10.87 -9.34
CA THR A 1030 41.33 10.52 -7.96
C THR A 1030 39.86 10.10 -7.82
N THR A 1031 39.01 10.56 -8.73
CA THR A 1031 37.57 10.28 -8.75
C THR A 1031 37.24 8.79 -8.91
N ARG A 1032 38.08 8.05 -9.63
CA ARG A 1032 37.85 6.63 -9.96
C ARG A 1032 38.09 5.74 -8.76
N GLU A 1033 39.07 6.10 -7.92
CA GLU A 1033 39.47 5.36 -6.73
C GLU A 1033 38.50 5.60 -5.55
N ILE A 1034 38.02 6.85 -5.41
CA ILE A 1034 37.01 7.22 -4.41
C ILE A 1034 35.65 6.57 -4.74
N LEU A 1035 35.23 6.61 -6.01
CA LEU A 1035 34.01 5.94 -6.48
C LEU A 1035 34.06 4.43 -6.21
N PHE A 1036 35.23 3.81 -6.41
CA PHE A 1036 35.45 2.40 -6.18
C PHE A 1036 35.34 2.02 -4.70
N ARG A 1037 36.01 2.78 -3.81
CA ARG A 1037 35.93 2.57 -2.35
C ARG A 1037 34.52 2.73 -1.78
N GLN A 1038 33.73 3.66 -2.32
CA GLN A 1038 32.35 3.85 -1.87
C GLN A 1038 31.39 2.78 -2.42
N LEU A 1039 31.61 2.27 -3.64
CA LEU A 1039 30.78 1.19 -4.20
C LEU A 1039 31.04 -0.16 -3.52
N SER A 1040 32.29 -0.48 -3.16
CA SER A 1040 32.63 -1.69 -2.41
C SER A 1040 32.04 -1.67 -0.99
N ALA A 1041 32.11 -0.53 -0.31
CA ALA A 1041 31.48 -0.33 1.00
C ALA A 1041 29.94 -0.46 0.95
N LEU A 1042 29.30 0.01 -0.13
CA LEU A 1042 27.84 -0.01 -0.28
C LEU A 1042 27.27 -1.41 -0.61
N MET A 1043 28.11 -2.31 -1.14
CA MET A 1043 27.77 -3.71 -1.43
C MET A 1043 28.22 -4.68 -0.33
N GLY A 1044 28.85 -4.21 0.75
CA GLY A 1044 29.24 -5.04 1.89
C GLY A 1044 30.32 -6.07 1.57
N MET A 1045 31.15 -5.82 0.55
CA MET A 1045 32.28 -6.69 0.23
C MET A 1045 33.49 -6.26 1.06
N HIS A 1046 34.09 -7.20 1.79
CA HIS A 1046 35.37 -6.97 2.47
C HIS A 1046 36.46 -6.64 1.44
N GLU A 1047 37.37 -5.75 1.83
CA GLU A 1047 38.50 -5.25 1.02
C GLU A 1047 39.27 -6.40 0.36
N PRO A 1048 39.15 -6.63 -0.96
CA PRO A 1048 39.99 -7.59 -1.64
C PRO A 1048 41.33 -6.92 -1.87
N THR A 1049 42.38 -7.56 -1.36
CA THR A 1049 43.77 -7.29 -1.74
C THR A 1049 43.87 -7.20 -3.26
N VAL A 1050 44.53 -6.13 -3.72
CA VAL A 1050 44.74 -5.79 -5.13
C VAL A 1050 45.28 -6.98 -5.91
N GLN A 1051 44.39 -7.68 -6.62
CA GLN A 1051 44.72 -8.48 -7.80
C GLN A 1051 43.48 -8.64 -8.67
N ASP A 1052 43.64 -8.27 -9.93
CA ASP A 1052 42.71 -8.29 -11.07
C ASP A 1052 41.57 -9.32 -11.03
N SER A 1053 40.54 -9.07 -10.24
CA SER A 1053 39.30 -9.82 -10.38
C SER A 1053 38.50 -9.19 -11.54
N LEU A 1054 38.32 -9.96 -12.61
CA LEU A 1054 37.45 -9.62 -13.75
C LEU A 1054 36.12 -9.00 -13.28
N THR A 1055 35.59 -9.44 -12.14
CA THR A 1055 34.38 -8.93 -11.49
C THR A 1055 34.49 -7.46 -11.07
N THR A 1056 35.59 -7.00 -10.47
CA THR A 1056 35.77 -5.58 -10.10
C THR A 1056 35.95 -4.68 -11.33
N TRP A 1057 36.62 -5.16 -12.38
CA TRP A 1057 36.68 -4.46 -13.66
C TRP A 1057 35.29 -4.37 -14.30
N ILE A 1058 34.55 -5.48 -14.39
CA ILE A 1058 33.18 -5.52 -14.93
C ILE A 1058 32.25 -4.57 -14.17
N ILE A 1059 32.25 -4.59 -12.85
CA ILE A 1059 31.39 -3.73 -12.03
C ILE A 1059 31.71 -2.25 -12.29
N THR A 1060 32.99 -1.89 -12.36
CA THR A 1060 33.43 -0.51 -12.63
C THR A 1060 33.05 -0.07 -14.05
N GLN A 1061 33.23 -0.93 -15.05
CA GLN A 1061 32.83 -0.64 -16.43
C GLN A 1061 31.31 -0.58 -16.61
N CYS A 1062 30.55 -1.45 -15.94
CA CYS A 1062 29.09 -1.44 -15.95
C CYS A 1062 28.52 -0.20 -15.25
N ALA A 1063 29.16 0.28 -14.19
CA ALA A 1063 28.81 1.56 -13.58
C ALA A 1063 29.06 2.70 -14.58
N LEU A 1064 30.29 2.90 -15.05
CA LEU A 1064 30.64 3.99 -15.98
C LEU A 1064 29.78 4.03 -17.26
N ASN A 1065 29.35 2.86 -17.75
CA ASN A 1065 28.53 2.70 -18.95
C ASN A 1065 27.09 2.26 -18.67
N ALA A 1066 26.49 2.62 -17.52
CA ALA A 1066 25.16 2.17 -17.12
C ALA A 1066 24.07 2.39 -18.18
N ASP A 1067 24.15 3.45 -19.00
CA ASP A 1067 23.24 3.70 -20.13
C ASP A 1067 23.37 2.67 -21.26
N VAL A 1068 24.59 2.24 -21.56
CA VAL A 1068 24.85 1.20 -22.56
C VAL A 1068 24.37 -0.15 -22.02
N VAL A 1069 24.69 -0.46 -20.76
CA VAL A 1069 24.24 -1.70 -20.11
C VAL A 1069 22.71 -1.77 -20.05
N LYS A 1070 22.03 -0.65 -19.71
CA LYS A 1070 20.57 -0.57 -19.72
C LYS A 1070 19.98 -0.75 -21.12
N ARG A 1071 20.59 -0.18 -22.16
CA ARG A 1071 20.17 -0.38 -23.56
C ARG A 1071 20.37 -1.82 -24.02
N VAL A 1072 21.52 -2.43 -23.71
CA VAL A 1072 21.80 -3.84 -24.01
C VAL A 1072 20.84 -4.76 -23.28
N PHE A 1073 20.59 -4.54 -21.99
CA PHE A 1073 19.63 -5.32 -21.22
C PHE A 1073 18.19 -5.17 -21.75
N ASN A 1074 17.79 -3.96 -22.15
CA ASN A 1074 16.51 -3.73 -22.82
C ASN A 1074 16.42 -4.50 -24.14
N ALA A 1075 17.48 -4.53 -24.94
CA ALA A 1075 17.53 -5.32 -26.17
C ALA A 1075 17.41 -6.83 -25.89
N ILE A 1076 18.15 -7.35 -24.90
CA ILE A 1076 18.09 -8.75 -24.48
C ILE A 1076 16.69 -9.13 -23.99
N ALA A 1077 16.05 -8.30 -23.16
CA ALA A 1077 14.70 -8.54 -22.67
C ALA A 1077 13.69 -8.62 -23.83
N THR A 1078 13.83 -7.77 -24.87
CA THR A 1078 12.98 -7.85 -26.06
C THR A 1078 13.31 -9.03 -26.98
N LEU A 1079 14.58 -9.47 -27.02
CA LEU A 1079 15.05 -10.55 -27.88
C LEU A 1079 14.36 -11.89 -27.57
N GLN A 1080 14.06 -12.15 -26.29
CA GLN A 1080 13.38 -13.37 -25.86
C GLN A 1080 12.03 -13.55 -26.57
N SER A 1081 11.22 -12.49 -26.61
CA SER A 1081 9.94 -12.49 -27.31
C SER A 1081 10.12 -12.60 -28.83
N LEU A 1082 11.12 -11.92 -29.41
CA LEU A 1082 11.43 -11.99 -30.84
C LEU A 1082 11.82 -13.39 -31.32
N VAL A 1083 12.40 -14.24 -30.46
CA VAL A 1083 12.75 -15.63 -30.77
C VAL A 1083 11.58 -16.59 -30.50
N LEU A 1084 10.89 -16.43 -29.36
CA LEU A 1084 9.81 -17.33 -28.96
C LEU A 1084 8.58 -17.23 -29.87
N ILE A 1085 8.23 -16.04 -30.34
CA ILE A 1085 7.03 -15.82 -31.16
C ILE A 1085 7.12 -16.58 -32.50
N PRO A 1086 8.18 -16.43 -33.32
CA PRO A 1086 8.35 -17.23 -34.53
C PRO A 1086 8.48 -18.73 -34.24
N GLY A 1087 9.20 -19.11 -33.17
CA GLY A 1087 9.38 -20.52 -32.81
C GLY A 1087 8.07 -21.23 -32.43
N LEU A 1088 7.21 -20.58 -31.65
CA LEU A 1088 5.87 -21.09 -31.32
C LEU A 1088 4.97 -21.10 -32.55
N SER A 1089 5.06 -20.06 -33.40
CA SER A 1089 4.32 -20.00 -34.66
C SER A 1089 4.68 -21.18 -35.56
N PHE A 1090 5.98 -21.47 -35.74
CA PHE A 1090 6.43 -22.62 -36.53
C PHE A 1090 6.00 -23.97 -35.95
N LYS A 1091 5.93 -24.09 -34.62
CA LYS A 1091 5.51 -25.33 -33.95
C LYS A 1091 4.00 -25.56 -33.98
N LEU A 1092 3.18 -24.50 -33.96
CA LEU A 1092 1.74 -24.55 -33.73
C LEU A 1092 0.89 -24.02 -34.87
N PHE A 1093 1.47 -23.51 -35.97
CA PHE A 1093 0.71 -22.92 -37.10
C PHE A 1093 -0.44 -23.78 -37.59
N GLY A 1094 -0.33 -25.12 -37.56
CA GLY A 1094 -1.41 -26.05 -37.94
C GLY A 1094 -2.68 -26.00 -37.06
N GLN A 1095 -2.63 -25.37 -35.89
CA GLN A 1095 -3.75 -25.17 -34.98
C GLN A 1095 -3.82 -23.69 -34.61
N LEU A 1096 -4.42 -22.89 -35.50
CA LEU A 1096 -4.33 -21.44 -35.45
C LEU A 1096 -4.81 -20.82 -34.13
N GLY A 1097 -5.90 -21.34 -33.54
CA GLY A 1097 -6.43 -20.89 -32.26
C GLY A 1097 -5.46 -21.07 -31.08
N LEU A 1098 -4.93 -22.29 -30.91
CA LEU A 1098 -3.92 -22.60 -29.91
C LEU A 1098 -2.61 -21.83 -30.17
N CYS A 1099 -2.24 -21.65 -31.43
CA CYS A 1099 -1.06 -20.88 -31.83
C CYS A 1099 -1.17 -19.41 -31.39
N TRP A 1100 -2.29 -18.75 -31.69
CA TRP A 1100 -2.50 -17.35 -31.30
C TRP A 1100 -2.54 -17.18 -29.78
N PHE A 1101 -3.19 -18.11 -29.06
CA PHE A 1101 -3.16 -18.13 -27.60
C PHE A 1101 -1.73 -18.28 -27.09
N ALA A 1102 -0.97 -19.28 -27.56
CA ALA A 1102 0.39 -19.54 -27.10
C ALA A 1102 1.35 -18.39 -27.37
N VAL A 1103 1.26 -17.77 -28.56
CA VAL A 1103 2.05 -16.59 -28.93
C VAL A 1103 1.69 -15.38 -28.05
N THR A 1104 0.41 -15.14 -27.80
CA THR A 1104 -0.04 -14.05 -26.91
C THR A 1104 0.43 -14.28 -25.48
N TYR A 1105 0.24 -15.49 -24.97
CA TYR A 1105 0.61 -15.87 -23.62
C TYR A 1105 2.12 -15.78 -23.41
N ALA A 1106 2.91 -16.23 -24.38
CA ALA A 1106 4.36 -16.09 -24.36
C ALA A 1106 4.78 -14.62 -24.45
N PHE A 1107 4.17 -13.83 -25.33
CA PHE A 1107 4.46 -12.40 -25.44
C PHE A 1107 4.22 -11.68 -24.12
N VAL A 1108 3.09 -11.92 -23.43
CA VAL A 1108 2.80 -11.31 -22.13
C VAL A 1108 3.76 -11.78 -21.04
N THR A 1109 4.06 -13.07 -21.00
CA THR A 1109 4.91 -13.69 -19.98
C THR A 1109 6.37 -13.25 -20.05
N PHE A 1110 6.90 -13.09 -21.27
CA PHE A 1110 8.31 -12.72 -21.53
C PHE A 1110 8.48 -11.24 -21.93
N ASN A 1111 7.46 -10.41 -21.70
CA ASN A 1111 7.59 -8.97 -21.93
C ASN A 1111 8.37 -8.32 -20.78
N LYS A 1112 9.11 -7.24 -21.09
CA LYS A 1112 9.78 -6.40 -20.09
C LYS A 1112 8.81 -5.64 -19.17
N VAL A 1113 7.60 -5.38 -19.65
CA VAL A 1113 6.49 -4.78 -18.89
C VAL A 1113 5.31 -5.72 -18.94
N CYS A 1114 4.84 -6.18 -17.78
CA CYS A 1114 3.69 -7.06 -17.62
C CYS A 1114 2.79 -6.52 -16.52
N THR A 1115 1.57 -6.12 -16.88
CA THR A 1115 0.54 -5.63 -15.94
C THR A 1115 -0.67 -6.57 -15.98
N SER A 1116 -1.52 -6.53 -14.96
CA SER A 1116 -2.69 -7.41 -14.86
C SER A 1116 -3.68 -7.26 -16.03
N GLN A 1117 -3.76 -6.08 -16.63
CA GLN A 1117 -4.59 -5.81 -17.81
C GLN A 1117 -4.24 -6.70 -19.01
N TYR A 1118 -2.96 -7.08 -19.17
CA TYR A 1118 -2.50 -7.87 -20.31
C TYR A 1118 -3.00 -9.32 -20.27
N PHE A 1119 -3.46 -9.81 -19.12
CA PHE A 1119 -4.02 -11.15 -19.01
C PHE A 1119 -5.28 -11.33 -19.85
N LEU A 1120 -6.04 -10.25 -20.10
CA LEU A 1120 -7.22 -10.27 -20.97
C LEU A 1120 -6.89 -10.66 -22.41
N TRP A 1121 -5.70 -10.30 -22.90
CA TRP A 1121 -5.26 -10.66 -24.25
C TRP A 1121 -5.15 -12.17 -24.44
N SER A 1122 -4.76 -12.90 -23.40
CA SER A 1122 -4.71 -14.36 -23.43
C SER A 1122 -6.07 -14.98 -23.14
N LEU A 1123 -6.84 -14.41 -22.21
CA LEU A 1123 -8.17 -14.92 -21.84
C LEU A 1123 -9.15 -14.89 -23.00
N VAL A 1124 -9.07 -13.91 -23.91
CA VAL A 1124 -9.99 -13.83 -25.06
C VAL A 1124 -9.82 -14.99 -26.05
N LEU A 1125 -8.65 -15.61 -26.06
CA LEU A 1125 -8.32 -16.77 -26.90
C LEU A 1125 -8.40 -18.10 -26.14
N LEU A 1126 -8.54 -18.07 -24.81
CA LEU A 1126 -8.49 -19.26 -23.96
C LEU A 1126 -9.58 -20.29 -24.30
N PRO A 1127 -10.88 -19.95 -24.46
CA PRO A 1127 -11.90 -20.93 -24.81
C PRO A 1127 -11.60 -21.67 -26.14
N ILE A 1128 -11.06 -20.93 -27.12
CA ILE A 1128 -10.70 -21.46 -28.43
C ILE A 1128 -9.49 -22.40 -28.32
N ALA A 1129 -8.48 -22.02 -27.54
CA ALA A 1129 -7.31 -22.86 -27.30
C ALA A 1129 -7.68 -24.16 -26.57
N LEU A 1130 -8.52 -24.09 -25.54
CA LEU A 1130 -8.95 -25.26 -24.76
C LEU A 1130 -9.74 -26.26 -25.61
N ALA A 1131 -10.51 -25.80 -26.61
CA ALA A 1131 -11.20 -26.70 -27.54
C ALA A 1131 -10.24 -27.59 -28.36
N GLN A 1132 -8.97 -27.18 -28.50
CA GLN A 1132 -7.92 -27.88 -29.25
C GLN A 1132 -7.00 -28.75 -28.37
N VAL A 1133 -7.26 -28.80 -27.06
CA VAL A 1133 -6.48 -29.57 -26.08
C VAL A 1133 -7.22 -30.87 -25.71
N LYS A 1134 -6.47 -31.96 -25.50
CA LYS A 1134 -6.98 -33.24 -24.98
C LYS A 1134 -6.24 -33.57 -23.68
N LEU A 1135 -7.00 -33.74 -22.60
CA LEU A 1135 -6.44 -34.13 -21.31
C LEU A 1135 -5.83 -35.55 -21.36
N PRO A 1136 -4.74 -35.82 -20.63
CA PRO A 1136 -4.18 -37.16 -20.51
C PRO A 1136 -5.20 -38.12 -19.89
N SER A 1137 -5.30 -39.35 -20.42
CA SER A 1137 -6.28 -40.36 -19.97
C SER A 1137 -6.21 -40.71 -18.48
N ASN A 1138 -5.05 -40.53 -17.85
CA ASN A 1138 -4.82 -40.87 -16.44
C ASN A 1138 -5.23 -39.75 -15.47
N ARG A 1139 -5.88 -38.68 -15.93
CA ARG A 1139 -6.24 -37.53 -15.09
C ARG A 1139 -7.72 -37.18 -15.19
N LEU A 1140 -8.31 -36.93 -14.02
CA LEU A 1140 -9.68 -36.40 -13.91
C LEU A 1140 -9.71 -34.92 -14.31
N VAL A 1141 -10.80 -34.50 -14.96
CA VAL A 1141 -10.95 -33.14 -15.53
C VAL A 1141 -10.96 -32.07 -14.44
N ILE A 1142 -11.84 -32.21 -13.44
CA ILE A 1142 -12.05 -31.21 -12.38
C ILE A 1142 -10.76 -30.91 -11.58
N PRO A 1143 -10.06 -31.90 -10.99
CA PRO A 1143 -8.86 -31.61 -10.21
C PRO A 1143 -7.73 -31.04 -11.08
N THR A 1144 -7.64 -31.43 -12.35
CA THR A 1144 -6.66 -30.83 -13.27
C THR A 1144 -6.96 -29.35 -13.54
N VAL A 1145 -8.24 -28.99 -13.73
CA VAL A 1145 -8.65 -27.59 -13.92
C VAL A 1145 -8.37 -26.77 -12.65
N VAL A 1146 -8.72 -27.29 -11.47
CA VAL A 1146 -8.43 -26.64 -10.18
C VAL A 1146 -6.92 -26.47 -9.98
N GLU A 1147 -6.13 -27.50 -10.26
CA GLU A 1147 -4.67 -27.44 -10.21
C GLU A 1147 -4.11 -26.33 -11.11
N MET A 1148 -4.57 -26.25 -12.37
CA MET A 1148 -4.15 -25.21 -13.31
C MET A 1148 -4.57 -23.80 -12.88
N LEU A 1149 -5.78 -23.64 -12.36
CA LEU A 1149 -6.27 -22.37 -11.85
C LEU A 1149 -5.46 -21.91 -10.63
N LEU A 1150 -5.16 -22.81 -9.69
CA LEU A 1150 -4.32 -22.50 -8.53
C LEU A 1150 -2.89 -22.14 -8.95
N MET A 1151 -2.31 -22.85 -9.92
CA MET A 1151 -0.99 -22.51 -10.48
C MET A 1151 -0.97 -21.13 -11.13
N TRP A 1152 -2.09 -20.67 -11.68
CA TRP A 1152 -2.18 -19.36 -12.30
C TRP A 1152 -2.48 -18.25 -11.29
N LEU A 1153 -3.37 -18.50 -10.31
CA LEU A 1153 -3.83 -17.50 -9.33
C LEU A 1153 -2.89 -17.34 -8.12
N ALA A 1154 -2.30 -18.42 -7.60
CA ALA A 1154 -1.48 -18.35 -6.39
C ALA A 1154 -0.23 -17.47 -6.55
N PRO A 1155 0.53 -17.52 -7.67
CA PRO A 1155 1.64 -16.59 -7.87
C PRO A 1155 1.21 -15.13 -7.99
N GLN A 1156 0.01 -14.87 -8.56
CA GLN A 1156 -0.54 -13.52 -8.63
C GLN A 1156 -0.92 -13.00 -7.24
N ALA A 1157 -1.57 -13.83 -6.43
CA ALA A 1157 -1.92 -13.48 -5.05
C ALA A 1157 -0.67 -13.24 -4.19
N LEU A 1158 0.35 -14.07 -4.34
CA LEU A 1158 1.65 -13.89 -3.67
C LEU A 1158 2.32 -12.58 -4.07
N TRP A 1159 2.34 -12.28 -5.38
CA TRP A 1159 2.89 -11.02 -5.89
C TRP A 1159 2.09 -9.83 -5.37
N LEU A 1160 0.76 -9.89 -5.39
CA LEU A 1160 -0.11 -8.80 -4.95
C LEU A 1160 0.00 -8.56 -3.44
N ALA A 1161 0.10 -9.62 -2.63
CA ALA A 1161 0.36 -9.49 -1.19
C ALA A 1161 1.71 -8.82 -0.91
N SER A 1162 2.75 -9.18 -1.67
CA SER A 1162 4.09 -8.60 -1.56
C SER A 1162 4.13 -7.14 -2.04
N ALA A 1163 3.41 -6.81 -3.11
CA ALA A 1163 3.29 -5.45 -3.62
C ALA A 1163 2.46 -4.56 -2.67
N TYR A 1164 1.39 -5.10 -2.08
CA TYR A 1164 0.56 -4.40 -1.11
C TYR A 1164 1.35 -4.04 0.16
N THR A 1165 2.19 -4.94 0.68
CA THR A 1165 3.04 -4.60 1.83
C THR A 1165 4.07 -3.53 1.49
N LEU A 1166 4.59 -3.52 0.27
CA LEU A 1166 5.52 -2.49 -0.20
C LEU A 1166 4.85 -1.11 -0.31
N GLU A 1167 3.67 -1.06 -0.94
CA GLU A 1167 3.01 0.20 -1.32
C GLU A 1167 2.15 0.80 -0.21
N MET A 1168 1.37 -0.04 0.49
CA MET A 1168 0.36 0.43 1.46
C MET A 1168 0.82 0.38 2.91
N ARG A 1169 1.83 -0.45 3.24
CA ARG A 1169 2.33 -0.62 4.62
C ARG A 1169 3.74 -0.07 4.83
N THR A 1170 4.23 0.75 3.91
CA THR A 1170 5.59 1.32 3.80
C THR A 1170 6.54 0.92 4.95
N PRO A 1171 7.48 -0.01 4.74
CA PRO A 1171 8.38 -0.48 5.79
C PRO A 1171 9.18 0.69 6.39
N THR A 1172 9.15 0.84 7.71
CA THR A 1172 9.82 1.94 8.42
C THR A 1172 11.35 1.84 8.37
N SER A 1173 11.91 0.63 8.22
CA SER A 1173 13.36 0.41 8.11
C SER A 1173 13.79 0.11 6.67
N GLN A 1174 14.94 0.67 6.27
CA GLN A 1174 15.49 0.49 4.91
C GLN A 1174 15.85 -0.96 4.60
N LEU A 1175 16.28 -1.74 5.61
CA LEU A 1175 16.55 -3.17 5.46
C LEU A 1175 15.26 -3.94 5.16
N MET A 1176 14.17 -3.67 5.89
CA MET A 1176 12.88 -4.30 5.62
C MET A 1176 12.35 -3.89 4.25
N ALA A 1177 12.48 -2.62 3.86
CA ALA A 1177 12.13 -2.18 2.52
C ALA A 1177 12.88 -2.96 1.43
N ARG A 1178 14.20 -3.19 1.60
CA ARG A 1178 15.00 -4.01 0.67
C ARG A 1178 14.50 -5.45 0.60
N TRP A 1179 14.23 -6.08 1.73
CA TRP A 1179 13.69 -7.45 1.77
C TRP A 1179 12.32 -7.54 1.10
N VAL A 1180 11.44 -6.55 1.29
CA VAL A 1180 10.14 -6.51 0.61
C VAL A 1180 10.31 -6.32 -0.90
N TRP A 1181 11.24 -5.49 -1.37
CA TRP A 1181 11.56 -5.37 -2.81
C TRP A 1181 12.09 -6.68 -3.39
N ILE A 1182 12.97 -7.38 -2.67
CA ILE A 1182 13.46 -8.71 -3.07
C ILE A 1182 12.31 -9.72 -3.08
N LEU A 1183 11.41 -9.68 -2.09
CA LEU A 1183 10.22 -10.53 -2.05
C LEU A 1183 9.33 -10.31 -3.27
N VAL A 1184 9.06 -9.06 -3.65
CA VAL A 1184 8.31 -8.72 -4.88
C VAL A 1184 9.03 -9.28 -6.10
N TRP A 1185 10.35 -9.13 -6.21
CA TRP A 1185 11.11 -9.68 -7.33
C TRP A 1185 11.11 -11.22 -7.36
N CYS A 1186 11.29 -11.88 -6.23
CA CYS A 1186 11.18 -13.34 -6.10
C CYS A 1186 9.77 -13.82 -6.49
N SER A 1187 8.71 -13.11 -6.08
CA SER A 1187 7.34 -13.44 -6.48
C SER A 1187 7.12 -13.28 -7.99
N SER A 1188 7.78 -12.32 -8.65
CA SER A 1188 7.80 -12.19 -10.12
C SER A 1188 8.51 -13.36 -10.81
N LEU A 1189 9.59 -13.88 -10.24
CA LEU A 1189 10.26 -15.09 -10.75
C LEU A 1189 9.38 -16.34 -10.62
N VAL A 1190 8.69 -16.48 -9.48
CA VAL A 1190 7.71 -17.54 -9.26
C VAL A 1190 6.57 -17.42 -10.27
N PHE A 1191 6.03 -16.22 -10.48
CA PHE A 1191 5.01 -15.96 -11.49
C PHE A 1191 5.49 -16.38 -12.89
N LEU A 1192 6.70 -15.97 -13.31
CA LEU A 1192 7.28 -16.37 -14.59
C LEU A 1192 7.38 -17.90 -14.72
N LEU A 1193 7.90 -18.58 -13.70
CA LEU A 1193 8.08 -20.04 -13.69
C LEU A 1193 6.75 -20.79 -13.88
N PHE A 1194 5.71 -20.43 -13.12
CA PHE A 1194 4.40 -21.08 -13.21
C PHE A 1194 3.74 -20.84 -14.57
N ASN A 1195 3.86 -19.63 -15.15
CA ASN A 1195 3.37 -19.35 -16.49
C ASN A 1195 4.07 -20.21 -17.56
N ILE A 1196 5.39 -20.41 -17.45
CA ILE A 1196 6.14 -21.31 -18.35
C ILE A 1196 5.66 -22.76 -18.23
N ILE A 1197 5.44 -23.24 -17.01
CA ILE A 1197 4.93 -24.60 -16.75
C ILE A 1197 3.54 -24.78 -17.37
N LEU A 1198 2.64 -23.80 -17.18
CA LEU A 1198 1.28 -23.80 -17.73
C LEU A 1198 1.31 -23.85 -19.27
N LEU A 1199 2.09 -22.98 -19.90
CA LEU A 1199 2.21 -22.95 -21.36
C LEU A 1199 2.78 -24.27 -21.91
N ARG A 1200 3.81 -24.83 -21.27
CA ARG A 1200 4.39 -26.12 -21.66
C ARG A 1200 3.38 -27.26 -21.54
N ARG A 1201 2.57 -27.28 -20.48
CA ARG A 1201 1.51 -28.29 -20.29
C ARG A 1201 0.45 -28.19 -21.38
N LEU A 1202 -0.06 -26.98 -21.67
CA LEU A 1202 -1.05 -26.76 -22.72
C LEU A 1202 -0.53 -27.20 -24.11
N ILE A 1203 0.73 -26.90 -24.44
CA ILE A 1203 1.34 -27.33 -25.70
C ILE A 1203 1.52 -28.86 -25.75
N LYS A 1204 1.87 -29.50 -24.63
CA LYS A 1204 2.02 -30.96 -24.55
C LYS A 1204 0.68 -31.69 -24.70
N TRP A 1205 -0.40 -31.11 -24.19
CA TRP A 1205 -1.75 -31.67 -24.24
C TRP A 1205 -2.53 -31.31 -25.51
N ARG A 1206 -1.89 -30.70 -26.51
CA ARG A 1206 -2.54 -30.42 -27.80
C ARG A 1206 -3.04 -31.70 -28.45
N LYS A 1207 -4.19 -31.63 -29.12
CA LYS A 1207 -4.66 -32.74 -29.97
C LYS A 1207 -3.65 -32.99 -31.11
N PRO A 1208 -3.35 -34.25 -31.47
CA PRO A 1208 -2.53 -34.54 -32.64
C PRO A 1208 -3.19 -33.99 -33.90
N ARG A 1209 -2.39 -33.54 -34.86
CA ARG A 1209 -2.87 -33.06 -36.16
C ARG A 1209 -3.44 -34.26 -36.92
N ALA A 1210 -4.66 -34.16 -37.45
CA ALA A 1210 -5.10 -35.06 -38.51
C ALA A 1210 -4.21 -34.79 -39.74
N THR A 1211 -3.27 -35.70 -40.02
CA THR A 1211 -2.46 -35.64 -41.23
C THR A 1211 -3.38 -35.89 -42.43
N LEU A 1212 -3.44 -34.94 -43.36
CA LEU A 1212 -3.92 -35.17 -44.72
C LEU A 1212 -2.99 -36.22 -45.34
N ILE A 1213 -3.38 -37.50 -45.27
CA ILE A 1213 -2.81 -38.53 -46.12
C ILE A 1213 -3.43 -38.31 -47.50
N PRO A 1214 -2.65 -38.10 -48.57
CA PRO A 1214 -3.19 -38.06 -49.92
C PRO A 1214 -3.91 -39.38 -50.22
N ALA A 1215 -5.11 -39.31 -50.78
CA ALA A 1215 -5.86 -40.48 -51.24
C ALA A 1215 -5.14 -41.28 -52.36
N ASP A 1216 -4.00 -40.77 -52.85
CA ASP A 1216 -3.26 -41.33 -53.98
C ASP A 1216 -2.13 -42.30 -53.57
N ILE A 1217 -2.04 -42.71 -52.30
CA ILE A 1217 -1.10 -43.75 -51.81
C ILE A 1217 -1.83 -45.05 -51.43
N VAL A 1218 -3.07 -45.23 -51.87
CA VAL A 1218 -3.67 -46.57 -52.00
C VAL A 1218 -3.67 -46.87 -53.49
N GLY A 1219 -2.51 -47.26 -54.00
CA GLY A 1219 -2.43 -47.93 -55.28
C GLY A 1219 -3.17 -49.26 -55.18
N GLU A 1220 -3.89 -49.61 -56.24
CA GLU A 1220 -4.37 -50.96 -56.50
C GLU A 1220 -3.22 -51.96 -56.32
N SER A 1221 -3.16 -52.61 -55.16
CA SER A 1221 -2.62 -53.97 -55.03
C SER A 1221 -3.09 -54.54 -53.69
N ASP A 1222 -3.65 -55.73 -53.80
CA ASP A 1222 -3.96 -56.68 -52.73
C ASP A 1222 -5.16 -56.35 -51.83
N SER A 1223 -6.32 -56.64 -52.42
CA SER A 1223 -7.52 -57.04 -51.70
C SER A 1223 -7.34 -58.48 -51.18
N HIS A 1224 -6.73 -58.66 -50.02
CA HIS A 1224 -6.97 -59.76 -49.07
C HIS A 1224 -6.05 -59.52 -47.85
N GLU A 1225 -6.51 -59.86 -46.64
CA GLU A 1225 -5.84 -59.63 -45.35
C GLU A 1225 -5.75 -58.18 -44.86
N LEU A 1226 -6.83 -57.67 -44.24
CA LEU A 1226 -6.74 -57.02 -42.91
C LEU A 1226 -8.12 -56.77 -42.29
N THR A 1227 -8.93 -57.81 -42.14
CA THR A 1227 -10.04 -57.83 -41.17
C THR A 1227 -9.50 -58.27 -39.82
N ASP A 1228 -8.65 -57.45 -39.18
CA ASP A 1228 -8.41 -57.55 -37.73
C ASP A 1228 -7.56 -56.36 -37.26
N LYS A 1229 -8.25 -55.29 -36.85
CA LYS A 1229 -7.85 -54.30 -35.83
C LYS A 1229 -8.81 -53.11 -35.85
N LYS A 1230 -10.05 -53.36 -35.43
CA LYS A 1230 -10.96 -52.31 -34.93
C LYS A 1230 -10.84 -52.25 -33.41
N THR A 1231 -9.78 -51.62 -32.91
CA THR A 1231 -9.71 -51.02 -31.56
C THR A 1231 -8.43 -50.21 -31.42
N LEU A 1232 -8.53 -48.87 -31.50
CA LEU A 1232 -7.81 -47.88 -30.68
C LEU A 1232 -8.22 -46.44 -31.01
#